data_AF-A0A8T9B5P8-F1
#
_entry.id   AF-A0A8T9B5P8-F1
#
_cell.length_a   1.000
_cell.length_b   1.000
_cell.length_c   1.000
_cell.angle_alpha   90.00
_cell.angle_beta   90.00
_cell.angle_gamma   90.00
#
_symmetry.space_group_name_H-M   'P 1'
#
loop_
_entity.id
_entity.type
_entity.pdbx_description
1 polymer ?
#
loop_
_entity_poly.entity_id
_entity_poly.type
_entity_poly.pdbx_seq_one_letter_code
_entity_poly.pdbx_strand_id
1 'polypeptide(L)'
;MTMKTVKIGYATPQSGQSRNVSGSSIVSQNLEIHANLPEPFPSPGASPQNPPPRGKKFLPNVPPARYGNMVLNQAKVKSVLSGDSLVLASIDNPDRERVLSLAYCTSPHLKKDGDEQWAFESRDALRKLVVGKLVQFQVLYTIPNTKREYGVVFLQDGRKLPEEMISEGWLKLREDAGRKEDSEQALQQLDKLRLLEATARSEDKGLWQPSGERIDVQHDMGDAQSFLESWKGKTADGLVERVLSGDRMLVRLLISPNKHIQVMTLVAGIRAPTTERVNPSNGQTQPAEEHGNEARRFVEERLLQRNVKVHILGLSPQNQLIASVLHPRGSIAKFILEAGLARCTDFHSTLLGSEMQALRDAEKGAQNSKLGLFKDHVAKAAAPGGNLEVQVTRIFSADVIFVRNRTGVEKRINLSSIRGPRQNEASEAPFRDEAKEFLRKKIIGKHVRLSIDGSRPATEEYDAKEVATITLNEKNIGLLLVQEGWCSVIRHRRDDTDRAPNYDELLLAQENAKEEKKGMWSGKPSKAKQYTDASESLQKAKMQVAFLQRQKKIPAIVDFVKGGSRFVVLIPRENVKLNFVLGGIRAPKSARNPNDKAEPFGQEAHDLASKRLTQRDVLIDVHNIDKVGGFIGALYINNESFAKILVEEGFATVHSYSAEQSGNSNELQAAEKRAKEAKRGLWVNWDPSLDVPEEEDETPQNGSNGDAPLTREKDYRDVMITNIDESGKCKIQIIGTGTSALETMMTQFKSFHLNPANKAGLTGPPKTGEYVASKFSADGQWYRARIRANDRPAKEAEIVFVDYGNSEKVPWAKLRPLNQPQFSPQKLKPQAVDAVLSLLQLPTQKDYLDEAIAYINEIAANKELVANVDFTAPEGTLHVTLYDQHTSEKLTDSINAEIVRAGNAMVPTKLKGWERGYGDVLKTLREKQDLAKAERLGMWEYGDLTED
;
A
#
# COMPACT_ATOMS: atom_id res chain seq x y z
N MET A 1 -32.83 28.06 -32.69
CA MET A 1 -32.89 29.49 -32.34
C MET A 1 -31.50 29.91 -31.86
N THR A 2 -30.91 30.84 -32.65
CA THR A 2 -29.79 31.75 -32.35
C THR A 2 -28.49 31.19 -31.72
N MET A 3 -27.55 30.89 -32.62
CA MET A 3 -26.10 30.71 -32.45
C MET A 3 -25.34 32.04 -32.23
N LYS A 4 -24.14 31.96 -31.61
CA LYS A 4 -22.82 32.41 -32.15
C LYS A 4 -21.73 32.26 -31.05
N THR A 5 -20.75 31.33 -31.13
CA THR A 5 -19.35 31.45 -31.67
C THR A 5 -18.61 32.74 -31.29
N VAL A 6 -17.37 32.71 -30.75
CA VAL A 6 -16.07 32.77 -31.49
C VAL A 6 -14.88 32.72 -30.49
N LYS A 7 -13.95 31.74 -30.61
CA LYS A 7 -12.51 31.74 -31.03
C LYS A 7 -11.40 32.19 -30.05
N ILE A 8 -10.36 31.33 -30.07
CA ILE A 8 -8.99 31.41 -29.53
C ILE A 8 -8.10 32.29 -30.42
N GLY A 9 -7.07 32.94 -29.84
CA GLY A 9 -5.94 33.52 -30.57
C GLY A 9 -4.73 33.85 -29.68
N TYR A 10 -3.57 33.26 -30.00
CA TYR A 10 -2.23 33.61 -29.50
C TYR A 10 -1.68 34.85 -30.22
N ALA A 11 -0.85 35.67 -29.56
CA ALA A 11 0.30 36.37 -30.18
C ALA A 11 1.20 37.06 -29.13
N THR A 12 2.50 36.88 -29.31
CA THR A 12 3.62 37.59 -28.64
C THR A 12 4.25 38.59 -29.65
N PRO A 13 5.32 39.34 -29.29
CA PRO A 13 5.33 40.75 -28.89
C PRO A 13 5.92 41.70 -29.95
N GLN A 14 5.81 43.03 -29.77
CA GLN A 14 6.85 43.96 -30.23
C GLN A 14 6.76 45.38 -29.62
N SER A 15 7.94 45.82 -29.19
CA SER A 15 8.53 47.17 -29.11
C SER A 15 7.71 48.39 -29.55
N GLY A 16 7.79 49.46 -28.75
CA GLY A 16 7.47 50.82 -29.18
C GLY A 16 7.94 51.86 -28.16
N GLN A 17 8.99 52.60 -28.52
CA GLN A 17 9.55 53.75 -27.81
C GLN A 17 8.52 54.86 -27.59
N SER A 18 8.61 55.58 -26.45
CA SER A 18 8.02 56.92 -26.31
C SER A 18 9.00 57.94 -25.69
N ARG A 19 9.40 58.85 -26.58
CA ARG A 19 9.72 60.28 -26.44
C ARG A 19 9.70 60.93 -25.05
N ASN A 20 10.82 61.60 -24.80
CA ASN A 20 11.02 62.74 -23.91
C ASN A 20 10.01 63.87 -24.16
N VAL A 21 9.44 64.40 -23.07
CA VAL A 21 9.04 65.81 -22.94
C VAL A 21 9.49 66.29 -21.57
N SER A 22 10.27 67.37 -21.59
CA SER A 22 10.83 68.12 -20.48
C SER A 22 9.76 68.88 -19.70
N GLY A 23 9.84 68.83 -18.37
CA GLY A 23 9.12 69.71 -17.45
C GLY A 23 9.84 69.77 -16.11
N SER A 24 10.52 70.88 -15.86
CA SER A 24 11.25 71.20 -14.63
C SER A 24 10.31 71.68 -13.53
N SER A 25 10.44 71.14 -12.30
CA SER A 25 10.29 71.93 -11.06
C SER A 25 10.71 71.16 -9.81
N ILE A 26 11.72 71.71 -9.13
CA ILE A 26 11.93 71.77 -7.68
C ILE A 26 12.26 70.44 -6.96
N VAL A 27 13.55 70.31 -6.68
CA VAL A 27 14.19 69.26 -5.89
C VAL A 27 14.06 69.57 -4.40
N SER A 28 13.42 68.67 -3.65
CA SER A 28 13.61 68.52 -2.21
C SER A 28 14.64 67.40 -2.01
N GLN A 29 15.84 67.75 -1.55
CA GLN A 29 16.91 66.79 -1.24
C GLN A 29 16.54 65.97 -0.01
N ASN A 30 16.23 64.68 -0.19
CA ASN A 30 16.40 63.67 0.86
C ASN A 30 17.75 62.99 0.62
N LEU A 31 18.67 63.12 1.58
CA LEU A 31 19.94 62.39 1.59
C LEU A 31 19.66 60.90 1.80
N GLU A 32 19.83 60.10 0.75
CA GLU A 32 20.02 58.66 0.88
C GLU A 32 21.44 58.38 1.39
N ILE A 33 21.53 57.90 2.64
CA ILE A 33 22.76 57.36 3.20
C ILE A 33 22.98 55.98 2.58
N HIS A 34 23.89 55.89 1.60
CA HIS A 34 24.39 54.62 1.08
C HIS A 34 25.02 53.78 2.22
N ALA A 35 24.39 52.64 2.52
CA ALA A 35 24.97 51.65 3.43
C ALA A 35 26.17 50.97 2.75
N ASN A 36 27.36 51.14 3.34
CA ASN A 36 28.58 50.43 2.96
C ASN A 36 28.37 48.91 3.02
N LEU A 37 28.39 48.27 1.84
CA LEU A 37 28.38 46.81 1.66
C LEU A 37 29.80 46.26 1.80
N PRO A 38 30.06 45.21 2.62
CA PRO A 38 31.32 44.48 2.57
C PRO A 38 31.37 43.48 1.39
N GLU A 39 32.60 43.22 0.92
CA GLU A 39 33.01 42.35 -0.19
C GLU A 39 32.53 40.88 -0.13
N PRO A 40 32.58 40.13 -1.25
CA PRO A 40 31.95 38.81 -1.40
C PRO A 40 32.46 37.74 -0.42
N PHE A 41 31.55 36.85 -0.02
CA PHE A 41 31.81 35.77 0.94
C PHE A 41 32.63 34.64 0.31
N PRO A 42 33.69 34.14 0.99
CA PRO A 42 34.50 33.04 0.47
C PRO A 42 33.77 31.71 0.55
N SER A 43 33.97 30.87 -0.47
CA SER A 43 33.48 29.49 -0.56
C SER A 43 34.18 28.55 0.45
N PRO A 44 33.57 27.41 0.83
CA PRO A 44 34.17 26.48 1.79
C PRO A 44 35.32 25.70 1.15
N GLY A 45 36.53 25.81 1.70
CA GLY A 45 37.70 25.09 1.19
C GLY A 45 38.83 24.88 2.20
N ALA A 46 39.12 23.59 2.44
CA ALA A 46 40.35 22.94 2.89
C ALA A 46 40.79 23.00 4.38
N SER A 47 41.12 21.80 4.88
CA SER A 47 41.60 21.40 6.21
C SER A 47 42.92 22.08 6.64
N PRO A 48 43.20 22.22 7.95
CA PRO A 48 44.39 22.94 8.42
C PRO A 48 45.64 22.06 8.42
N GLN A 49 46.70 22.50 7.73
CA GLN A 49 48.07 22.05 7.97
C GLN A 49 48.81 23.04 8.89
N ASN A 50 49.69 22.51 9.75
CA ASN A 50 50.41 23.19 10.85
C ASN A 50 51.16 24.49 10.45
N PRO A 51 51.42 25.41 11.42
CA PRO A 51 51.90 26.77 11.13
C PRO A 51 53.43 26.90 11.11
N PRO A 52 54.00 27.88 10.38
CA PRO A 52 55.33 28.41 10.65
C PRO A 52 55.27 29.74 11.44
N PRO A 53 56.37 30.18 12.08
CA PRO A 53 56.32 31.13 13.19
C PRO A 53 56.38 32.62 12.79
N ARG A 54 55.71 33.42 13.63
CA ARG A 54 55.91 34.84 13.99
C ARG A 54 56.46 35.81 12.94
N GLY A 55 55.52 36.57 12.38
CA GLY A 55 55.65 37.98 12.04
C GLY A 55 54.25 38.58 11.93
N LYS A 56 53.87 39.53 12.81
CA LYS A 56 52.53 40.15 12.80
C LYS A 56 52.33 40.90 11.47
N LYS A 57 51.68 40.26 10.49
CA LYS A 57 51.13 40.93 9.31
C LYS A 57 49.69 41.34 9.63
N PHE A 58 49.40 42.63 9.56
CA PHE A 58 48.04 43.17 9.65
C PHE A 58 47.19 42.66 8.47
N LEU A 59 45.92 42.35 8.72
CA LEU A 59 44.97 41.91 7.69
C LEU A 59 44.64 43.08 6.72
N PRO A 60 44.41 42.82 5.42
CA PRO A 60 44.40 43.82 4.35
C PRO A 60 43.26 44.87 4.40
N ASN A 61 42.30 44.79 5.32
CA ASN A 61 41.14 45.69 5.41
C ASN A 61 41.05 46.46 6.74
N VAL A 62 42.17 46.65 7.45
CA VAL A 62 42.24 47.49 8.65
C VAL A 62 43.27 48.59 8.40
N PRO A 63 42.90 49.89 8.47
CA PRO A 63 43.86 50.98 8.35
C PRO A 63 44.98 50.83 9.40
N PRO A 64 46.25 51.09 9.07
CA PRO A 64 47.33 51.10 10.05
C PRO A 64 47.02 52.13 11.14
N ALA A 65 47.23 51.76 12.40
CA ALA A 65 46.99 52.61 13.57
C ALA A 65 47.70 53.95 13.40
N ARG A 66 46.95 55.00 13.03
CA ARG A 66 47.40 56.39 13.10
C ARG A 66 46.61 57.12 14.19
N TYR A 67 46.69 56.59 15.40
CA TYR A 67 46.46 57.34 16.63
C TYR A 67 47.78 57.23 17.39
N GLY A 68 48.48 58.35 17.54
CA GLY A 68 49.90 58.40 17.90
C GLY A 68 50.30 57.44 19.02
N ASN A 69 51.32 56.62 18.79
CA ASN A 69 52.01 55.73 19.75
C ASN A 69 51.14 54.79 20.65
N MET A 70 49.82 54.67 20.45
CA MET A 70 48.96 53.85 21.31
C MET A 70 48.73 52.44 20.74
N VAL A 71 48.96 51.41 21.57
CA VAL A 71 48.64 50.02 21.24
C VAL A 71 47.15 49.77 21.50
N LEU A 72 46.33 49.83 20.45
CA LEU A 72 44.89 49.54 20.53
C LEU A 72 44.61 48.04 20.42
N ASN A 73 43.69 47.54 21.24
CA ASN A 73 43.18 46.17 21.12
C ASN A 73 42.20 46.09 19.94
N GLN A 74 42.06 44.90 19.34
CA GLN A 74 41.12 44.65 18.25
C GLN A 74 40.18 43.50 18.61
N ALA A 75 38.90 43.65 18.29
CA ALA A 75 37.89 42.62 18.50
C ALA A 75 36.73 42.78 17.51
N LYS A 76 35.97 41.71 17.32
CA LYS A 76 34.67 41.75 16.62
C LYS A 76 33.59 42.04 17.64
N VAL A 77 32.70 43.00 17.37
CA VAL A 77 31.53 43.22 18.22
C VAL A 77 30.54 42.09 17.97
N LYS A 78 30.35 41.23 18.97
CA LYS A 78 29.43 40.10 18.91
C LYS A 78 27.98 40.55 19.12
N SER A 79 27.76 41.34 20.16
CA SER A 79 26.44 41.82 20.56
C SER A 79 26.53 43.06 21.45
N VAL A 80 25.40 43.72 21.66
CA VAL A 80 25.22 44.89 22.53
C VAL A 80 24.27 44.53 23.68
N LEU A 81 24.71 44.74 24.91
CA LEU A 81 23.92 44.43 26.11
C LEU A 81 22.97 45.58 26.47
N SER A 82 23.42 46.82 26.32
CA SER A 82 22.73 48.08 26.61
C SER A 82 23.33 49.19 25.74
N GLY A 83 22.75 50.39 25.73
CA GLY A 83 23.25 51.52 24.93
C GLY A 83 24.70 51.93 25.24
N ASP A 84 25.27 51.44 26.34
CA ASP A 84 26.63 51.72 26.79
C ASP A 84 27.54 50.48 26.87
N SER A 85 27.07 49.26 26.55
CA SER A 85 27.85 48.04 26.85
C SER A 85 27.84 47.04 25.70
N LEU A 86 29.02 46.55 25.36
CA LEU A 86 29.29 45.68 24.20
C LEU A 86 29.91 44.36 24.62
N VAL A 87 29.58 43.28 23.92
CA VAL A 87 30.29 42.01 23.97
C VAL A 87 31.26 41.96 22.79
N LEU A 88 32.54 41.83 23.10
CA LEU A 88 33.64 41.77 22.15
C LEU A 88 34.17 40.34 22.08
N ALA A 89 34.16 39.76 20.89
CA ALA A 89 34.75 38.46 20.61
C ALA A 89 36.16 38.63 20.02
N SER A 90 37.11 37.83 20.50
CA SER A 90 38.45 37.80 19.93
C SER A 90 38.43 37.40 18.45
N ILE A 91 39.26 38.06 17.64
CA ILE A 91 39.38 37.79 16.20
C ILE A 91 39.91 36.38 15.96
N ASP A 92 40.93 35.98 16.72
CA ASP A 92 41.59 34.68 16.56
C ASP A 92 40.84 33.53 17.26
N ASN A 93 39.98 33.85 18.22
CA ASN A 93 39.21 32.84 18.96
C ASN A 93 37.84 33.41 19.37
N PRO A 94 36.81 33.30 18.52
CA PRO A 94 35.50 33.89 18.76
C PRO A 94 34.80 33.47 20.05
N ASP A 95 35.17 32.33 20.64
CA ASP A 95 34.63 31.84 21.92
C ASP A 95 35.18 32.62 23.13
N ARG A 96 36.29 33.36 22.95
CA ARG A 96 36.81 34.26 23.97
C ARG A 96 36.13 35.61 23.87
N GLU A 97 35.14 35.78 24.73
CA GLU A 97 34.36 37.00 24.86
C GLU A 97 34.82 37.85 26.03
N ARG A 98 34.70 39.17 25.89
CA ARG A 98 34.85 40.14 26.98
C ARG A 98 33.73 41.18 26.88
N VAL A 99 33.28 41.68 28.03
CA VAL A 99 32.31 42.78 28.08
C VAL A 99 33.06 44.08 28.29
N LEU A 100 32.81 45.07 27.43
CA LEU A 100 33.36 46.42 27.55
C LEU A 100 32.21 47.42 27.64
N SER A 101 32.20 48.21 28.71
CA SER A 101 31.30 49.36 28.84
C SER A 101 31.97 50.64 28.34
N LEU A 102 31.19 51.57 27.79
CA LEU A 102 31.67 52.85 27.30
C LEU A 102 32.04 53.73 28.49
N ALA A 103 33.29 54.21 28.48
CA ALA A 103 33.85 54.97 29.59
C ALA A 103 33.02 56.24 29.88
N TYR A 104 32.86 56.54 31.17
CA TYR A 104 32.18 57.73 31.70
C TYR A 104 30.68 57.87 31.39
N CYS A 105 30.11 57.00 30.55
CA CYS A 105 28.73 57.11 30.07
C CYS A 105 27.79 56.14 30.81
N THR A 106 26.48 56.39 30.73
CA THR A 106 25.42 55.45 31.11
C THR A 106 24.24 55.55 30.15
N SER A 107 23.60 54.41 29.87
CA SER A 107 22.37 54.31 29.06
C SER A 107 21.13 54.00 29.92
N PRO A 108 19.91 54.30 29.46
CA PRO A 108 18.71 53.72 30.05
C PRO A 108 18.71 52.19 29.91
N HIS A 109 18.08 51.52 30.87
CA HIS A 109 18.17 50.07 31.03
C HIS A 109 16.98 49.34 30.44
N LEU A 110 17.25 48.27 29.70
CA LEU A 110 16.26 47.25 29.38
C LEU A 110 15.94 46.45 30.63
N LYS A 111 14.67 46.29 30.97
CA LYS A 111 14.22 45.57 32.17
C LYS A 111 13.16 44.55 31.82
N LYS A 112 13.12 43.47 32.58
CA LYS A 112 12.14 42.39 32.40
C LYS A 112 10.70 42.87 32.61
N ASP A 113 10.49 43.79 33.54
CA ASP A 113 9.17 44.37 33.85
C ASP A 113 8.85 45.63 33.01
N GLY A 114 9.53 45.78 31.86
CA GLY A 114 9.34 46.86 30.90
C GLY A 114 10.54 47.79 30.80
N ASP A 115 10.98 48.04 29.57
CA ASP A 115 12.14 48.87 29.23
C ASP A 115 12.02 50.29 29.81
N GLU A 116 13.10 50.87 30.33
CA GLU A 116 13.14 52.32 30.64
C GLU A 116 12.89 53.11 29.36
N GLN A 117 12.35 54.34 29.48
CA GLN A 117 12.13 55.21 28.34
C GLN A 117 13.45 55.35 27.54
N TRP A 118 13.36 55.18 26.21
CA TRP A 118 14.48 55.24 25.27
C TRP A 118 15.54 54.13 25.40
N ALA A 119 15.36 53.14 26.28
CA ALA A 119 16.36 52.09 26.49
C ALA A 119 16.56 51.21 25.25
N PHE A 120 15.47 50.87 24.56
CA PHE A 120 15.53 50.09 23.33
C PHE A 120 16.23 50.89 22.24
N GLU A 121 15.82 52.13 22.02
CA GLU A 121 16.31 53.03 20.99
C GLU A 121 17.80 53.33 21.17
N SER A 122 18.24 53.59 22.41
CA SER A 122 19.66 53.78 22.76
C SER A 122 20.49 52.54 22.42
N ARG A 123 20.02 51.33 22.79
CA ARG A 123 20.67 50.07 22.39
C ARG A 123 20.62 49.84 20.89
N ASP A 124 19.51 50.19 20.24
CA ASP A 124 19.24 50.01 18.83
C ASP A 124 20.17 50.87 17.97
N ALA A 125 20.43 52.11 18.39
CA ALA A 125 21.41 53.00 17.78
C ALA A 125 22.81 52.39 17.85
N LEU A 126 23.23 51.95 19.05
CA LEU A 126 24.54 51.32 19.24
C LEU A 126 24.69 50.05 18.39
N ARG A 127 23.70 49.15 18.42
CA ARG A 127 23.80 47.87 17.68
C ARG A 127 23.92 48.08 16.17
N LYS A 128 23.18 49.04 15.60
CA LYS A 128 23.23 49.38 14.17
C LYS A 128 24.61 49.91 13.79
N LEU A 129 25.25 50.65 14.69
CA LEU A 129 26.59 51.18 14.46
C LEU A 129 27.66 50.09 14.49
N VAL A 130 27.58 49.10 15.39
CA VAL A 130 28.75 48.24 15.66
C VAL A 130 28.56 46.73 15.53
N VAL A 131 27.36 46.15 15.61
CA VAL A 131 27.20 44.68 15.62
C VAL A 131 27.80 44.04 14.38
N GLY A 132 28.61 43.00 14.61
CA GLY A 132 29.34 42.22 13.61
C GLY A 132 30.51 42.94 12.97
N LYS A 133 30.80 44.20 13.32
CA LYS A 133 31.94 44.96 12.79
C LYS A 133 33.20 44.67 13.61
N LEU A 134 34.36 44.73 12.95
CA LEU A 134 35.66 44.79 13.61
C LEU A 134 35.88 46.20 14.14
N VAL A 135 36.23 46.30 15.42
CA VAL A 135 36.49 47.57 16.10
C VAL A 135 37.84 47.55 16.79
N GLN A 136 38.42 48.74 16.96
CA GLN A 136 39.55 48.96 17.83
C GLN A 136 39.04 49.50 19.17
N PHE A 137 39.69 49.14 20.28
CA PHE A 137 39.29 49.65 21.58
C PHE A 137 40.45 49.76 22.55
N GLN A 138 40.26 50.60 23.55
CA GLN A 138 41.18 50.79 24.65
C GLN A 138 40.40 50.71 25.97
N VAL A 139 40.89 49.89 26.90
CA VAL A 139 40.38 49.89 28.28
C VAL A 139 41.03 51.07 29.00
N LEU A 140 40.22 51.96 29.58
CA LEU A 140 40.68 53.11 30.34
C LEU A 140 40.79 52.78 31.83
N TYR A 141 39.78 52.12 32.39
CA TYR A 141 39.77 51.72 33.79
C TYR A 141 38.93 50.47 34.02
N THR A 142 39.26 49.73 35.07
CA THR A 142 38.52 48.55 35.52
C THR A 142 38.03 48.81 36.94
N ILE A 143 36.75 48.58 37.21
CA ILE A 143 36.20 48.73 38.56
C ILE A 143 36.65 47.52 39.40
N PRO A 144 37.43 47.68 40.49
CA PRO A 144 38.04 46.57 41.20
C PRO A 144 37.04 45.52 41.72
N ASN A 145 35.91 45.96 42.30
CA ASN A 145 34.94 45.07 42.93
C ASN A 145 34.10 44.28 41.93
N THR A 146 33.77 44.86 40.77
CA THR A 146 32.92 44.23 39.76
C THR A 146 33.70 43.63 38.61
N LYS A 147 35.02 43.91 38.54
CA LYS A 147 35.91 43.59 37.41
C LYS A 147 35.40 44.07 36.05
N ARG A 148 34.48 45.05 36.04
CA ARG A 148 33.92 45.62 34.81
C ARG A 148 34.94 46.56 34.18
N GLU A 149 35.22 46.32 32.91
CA GLU A 149 36.13 47.12 32.09
C GLU A 149 35.35 48.26 31.41
N TYR A 150 35.89 49.47 31.50
CA TYR A 150 35.36 50.64 30.83
C TYR A 150 36.39 51.18 29.85
N GLY A 151 35.94 51.55 28.67
CA GLY A 151 36.86 51.92 27.60
C GLY A 151 36.24 52.76 26.50
N VAL A 152 37.09 53.08 25.53
CA VAL A 152 36.71 53.79 24.31
C VAL A 152 36.80 52.81 23.15
N VAL A 153 35.75 52.80 22.33
CA VAL A 153 35.71 52.04 21.07
C VAL A 153 35.86 53.01 19.91
N PHE A 154 36.72 52.66 18.98
CA PHE A 154 37.04 53.41 17.77
C PHE A 154 36.38 52.72 16.58
N LEU A 155 35.57 53.48 15.85
CA LEU A 155 34.97 53.07 14.59
C LEU A 155 36.01 53.13 13.46
N GLN A 156 35.72 52.48 12.34
CA GLN A 156 36.65 52.39 11.20
C GLN A 156 36.93 53.75 10.54
N ASP A 157 35.99 54.70 10.66
CA ASP A 157 36.11 56.07 10.19
C ASP A 157 36.79 57.00 11.22
N GLY A 158 37.24 56.44 12.35
CA GLY A 158 37.98 57.14 13.38
C GLY A 158 37.12 57.84 14.43
N ARG A 159 35.80 57.75 14.34
CA ARG A 159 34.89 58.25 15.38
C ARG A 159 35.01 57.42 16.65
N LYS A 160 34.82 58.06 17.80
CA LYS A 160 34.84 57.42 19.11
C LYS A 160 33.41 57.21 19.60
N LEU A 161 33.09 55.97 19.95
CA LEU A 161 31.73 55.56 20.26
C LEU A 161 31.09 56.29 21.46
N PRO A 162 31.81 56.59 22.57
CA PRO A 162 31.26 57.43 23.63
C PRO A 162 30.87 58.83 23.17
N GLU A 163 31.67 59.44 22.28
CA GLU A 163 31.41 60.78 21.75
C GLU A 163 30.19 60.76 20.83
N GLU A 164 30.14 59.83 19.88
CA GLU A 164 29.04 59.64 18.94
C GLU A 164 27.70 59.38 19.64
N MET A 165 27.70 58.48 20.62
CA MET A 165 26.46 58.10 21.30
C MET A 165 25.94 59.20 22.24
N ILE A 166 26.83 60.05 22.80
CA ILE A 166 26.42 61.24 23.55
C ILE A 166 25.92 62.34 22.60
N SER A 167 26.59 62.57 21.46
CA SER A 167 26.18 63.63 20.51
C SER A 167 24.82 63.38 19.88
N GLU A 168 24.45 62.11 19.68
CA GLU A 168 23.11 61.70 19.25
C GLU A 168 22.10 61.63 20.42
N GLY A 169 22.53 61.97 21.63
CA GLY A 169 21.69 62.02 22.82
C GLY A 169 21.25 60.65 23.33
N TRP A 170 21.89 59.54 22.93
CA TRP A 170 21.52 58.19 23.37
C TRP A 170 22.20 57.75 24.67
N LEU A 171 23.20 58.50 25.12
CA LEU A 171 23.90 58.33 26.39
C LEU A 171 23.94 59.65 27.16
N LYS A 172 24.11 59.54 28.48
CA LYS A 172 24.46 60.66 29.36
C LYS A 172 25.72 60.36 30.14
N LEU A 173 26.41 61.39 30.63
CA LEU A 173 27.52 61.20 31.55
C LEU A 173 27.02 60.64 32.90
N ARG A 174 27.83 59.79 33.52
CA ARG A 174 27.58 59.32 34.88
C ARG A 174 27.83 60.46 35.87
N GLU A 175 27.07 60.47 36.97
CA GLU A 175 27.21 61.49 38.03
C GLU A 175 28.58 61.49 38.72
N ASP A 176 29.28 60.35 38.67
CA ASP A 176 30.62 60.15 39.21
C ASP A 176 31.74 60.32 38.16
N ALA A 177 31.41 60.65 36.92
CA ALA A 177 32.38 60.83 35.84
C ALA A 177 33.39 61.94 36.18
N GLY A 178 34.66 61.55 36.30
CA GLY A 178 35.77 62.46 36.60
C GLY A 178 36.04 62.75 38.08
N ARG A 179 35.28 62.16 39.03
CA ARG A 179 35.48 62.44 40.48
C ARG A 179 36.81 61.95 41.07
N LYS A 180 37.56 61.10 40.34
CA LYS A 180 38.83 60.49 40.78
C LYS A 180 39.87 60.46 39.65
N GLU A 181 39.78 61.41 38.72
CA GLU A 181 40.60 61.43 37.51
C GLU A 181 41.59 62.59 37.57
N ASP A 182 42.89 62.26 37.62
CA ASP A 182 43.97 63.25 37.76
C ASP A 182 44.77 63.41 36.45
N SER A 183 44.41 62.67 35.40
CA SER A 183 45.05 62.74 34.09
C SER A 183 44.49 63.89 33.26
N GLU A 184 45.35 64.83 32.83
CA GLU A 184 44.97 65.96 31.96
C GLU A 184 44.24 65.48 30.68
N GLN A 185 44.66 64.36 30.11
CA GLN A 185 44.05 63.80 28.89
C GLN A 185 42.62 63.31 29.14
N ALA A 186 42.38 62.70 30.30
CA ALA A 186 41.06 62.19 30.65
C ALA A 186 40.11 63.33 31.05
N LEU A 187 40.62 64.39 31.70
CA LEU A 187 39.87 65.61 31.97
C LEU A 187 39.44 66.33 30.68
N GLN A 188 40.35 66.48 29.70
CA GLN A 188 40.01 67.04 28.37
C GLN A 188 38.94 66.21 27.65
N GLN A 189 39.04 64.88 27.74
CA GLN A 189 38.01 64.00 27.16
C GLN A 189 36.65 64.21 27.84
N LEU A 190 36.62 64.32 29.17
CA LEU A 190 35.39 64.59 29.91
C LEU A 190 34.76 65.94 29.56
N ASP A 191 35.56 67.00 29.41
CA ASP A 191 35.07 68.32 29.00
C ASP A 191 34.45 68.28 27.60
N LYS A 192 35.07 67.54 26.67
CA LYS A 192 34.48 67.30 25.35
C LYS A 192 33.15 66.56 25.44
N LEU A 193 33.05 65.49 26.25
CA LEU A 193 31.80 64.75 26.42
C LEU A 193 30.70 65.61 27.07
N ARG A 194 31.05 66.50 28.02
CA ARG A 194 30.10 67.45 28.63
C ARG A 194 29.56 68.44 27.60
N LEU A 195 30.42 68.95 26.72
CA LEU A 195 29.99 69.83 25.63
C LEU A 195 29.02 69.11 24.69
N LEU A 196 29.35 67.88 24.27
CA LEU A 196 28.48 67.08 23.40
C LEU A 196 27.12 66.78 24.07
N GLU A 197 27.11 66.47 25.37
CA GLU A 197 25.86 66.24 26.10
C GLU A 197 25.02 67.52 26.18
N ALA A 198 25.64 68.67 26.46
CA ALA A 198 24.95 69.96 26.47
C ALA A 198 24.35 70.30 25.11
N THR A 199 25.07 70.04 24.00
CA THR A 199 24.55 70.20 22.64
C THR A 199 23.37 69.27 22.37
N ALA A 200 23.51 67.97 22.65
CA ALA A 200 22.43 67.00 22.46
C ALA A 200 21.17 67.36 23.26
N ARG A 201 21.35 67.92 24.46
CA ARG A 201 20.26 68.44 25.30
C ARG A 201 19.61 69.68 24.71
N SER A 202 20.39 70.63 24.18
CA SER A 202 19.84 71.83 23.55
C SER A 202 19.13 71.57 22.22
N GLU A 203 19.46 70.46 21.56
CA GLU A 203 18.87 70.02 20.30
C GLU A 203 17.75 68.99 20.48
N ASP A 204 17.32 68.73 21.73
CA ASP A 204 16.30 67.73 22.08
C ASP A 204 16.56 66.36 21.42
N LYS A 205 17.80 65.88 21.45
CA LYS A 205 18.19 64.59 20.85
C LYS A 205 18.02 63.43 21.83
N GLY A 206 17.57 62.28 21.31
CA GLY A 206 17.50 61.01 22.05
C GLY A 206 16.82 61.14 23.41
N LEU A 207 17.56 60.89 24.49
CA LEU A 207 17.11 60.95 25.89
C LEU A 207 16.52 62.30 26.30
N TRP A 208 16.85 63.37 25.58
CA TRP A 208 16.45 64.74 25.88
C TRP A 208 15.18 65.19 25.16
N GLN A 209 14.57 64.32 24.32
CA GLN A 209 13.34 64.63 23.61
C GLN A 209 12.18 64.95 24.58
N PRO A 210 11.36 65.99 24.32
CA PRO A 210 10.29 66.43 25.22
C PRO A 210 9.06 65.50 25.21
N SER A 211 8.89 64.71 24.15
CA SER A 211 7.80 63.76 24.01
C SER A 211 8.27 62.49 23.31
N GLY A 212 7.71 61.36 23.75
CA GLY A 212 8.01 60.03 23.21
C GLY A 212 7.12 58.99 23.84
N GLU A 213 6.48 58.17 23.03
CA GLU A 213 5.71 57.05 23.55
C GLU A 213 6.65 55.96 24.05
N ARG A 214 6.34 55.38 25.21
CA ARG A 214 7.10 54.25 25.73
C ARG A 214 6.78 53.00 24.91
N ILE A 215 7.81 52.28 24.49
CA ILE A 215 7.64 50.98 23.85
C ILE A 215 7.12 49.97 24.89
N ASP A 216 5.90 49.48 24.68
CA ASP A 216 5.36 48.32 25.38
C ASP A 216 5.96 47.04 24.80
N VAL A 217 6.60 46.23 25.64
CA VAL A 217 7.23 44.97 25.22
C VAL A 217 6.60 43.79 25.95
N GLN A 218 5.90 42.96 25.20
CA GLN A 218 5.34 41.71 25.69
C GLN A 218 6.37 40.59 25.52
N HIS A 219 6.49 39.71 26.50
CA HIS A 219 7.49 38.62 26.50
C HIS A 219 6.92 37.25 26.10
N ASP A 220 5.67 37.26 25.65
CA ASP A 220 4.91 36.14 25.08
C ASP A 220 3.92 36.69 24.05
N MET A 221 3.18 35.80 23.38
CA MET A 221 2.18 36.18 22.36
C MET A 221 0.82 36.57 22.97
N GLY A 222 0.69 36.64 24.31
CA GLY A 222 -0.58 36.63 25.00
C GLY A 222 -1.36 35.35 24.68
N ASP A 223 -2.58 35.51 24.16
CA ASP A 223 -3.29 34.38 23.54
C ASP A 223 -2.70 34.06 22.16
N ALA A 224 -1.92 32.98 22.12
CA ALA A 224 -1.20 32.56 20.91
C ALA A 224 -2.14 32.31 19.72
N GLN A 225 -3.35 31.79 19.97
CA GLN A 225 -4.31 31.50 18.89
C GLN A 225 -4.84 32.80 18.27
N SER A 226 -5.30 33.76 19.09
CA SER A 226 -5.71 35.09 18.61
C SER A 226 -4.59 35.81 17.86
N PHE A 227 -3.34 35.68 18.34
CA PHE A 227 -2.18 36.22 17.63
C PHE A 227 -2.04 35.57 16.25
N LEU A 228 -2.09 34.24 16.17
CA LEU A 228 -1.97 33.52 14.89
C LEU A 228 -3.10 33.88 13.93
N GLU A 229 -4.35 33.94 14.37
CA GLU A 229 -5.48 34.35 13.52
C GLU A 229 -5.27 35.73 12.88
N SER A 230 -4.67 36.65 13.64
CA SER A 230 -4.40 38.01 13.16
C SER A 230 -3.19 38.11 12.24
N TRP A 231 -2.19 37.25 12.40
CA TRP A 231 -0.87 37.38 11.77
C TRP A 231 -0.46 36.24 10.84
N LYS A 232 -1.23 35.15 10.76
CA LYS A 232 -0.93 34.02 9.85
C LYS A 232 -0.84 34.51 8.40
N GLY A 233 0.24 34.12 7.72
CA GLY A 233 0.54 34.54 6.36
C GLY A 233 1.02 35.99 6.22
N LYS A 234 1.18 36.73 7.32
CA LYS A 234 1.74 38.10 7.31
C LYS A 234 3.21 38.10 7.70
N THR A 235 3.89 39.18 7.33
CA THR A 235 5.30 39.40 7.65
C THR A 235 5.44 40.56 8.61
N ALA A 236 6.15 40.34 9.72
CA ALA A 236 6.52 41.39 10.67
C ALA A 236 8.01 41.73 10.55
N ASP A 237 8.37 42.97 10.88
CA ASP A 237 9.75 43.31 11.17
C ASP A 237 10.19 42.67 12.48
N GLY A 238 11.40 42.14 12.52
CA GLY A 238 11.93 41.42 13.67
C GLY A 238 13.38 41.78 13.95
N LEU A 239 13.75 41.69 15.23
CA LEU A 239 15.12 41.75 15.71
C LEU A 239 15.46 40.45 16.42
N VAL A 240 16.51 39.75 15.99
CA VAL A 240 16.94 38.52 16.66
C VAL A 240 17.69 38.88 17.93
N GLU A 241 17.04 38.72 19.08
CA GLU A 241 17.61 39.09 20.38
C GLU A 241 18.58 38.03 20.89
N ARG A 242 18.27 36.74 20.68
CA ARG A 242 19.12 35.61 21.07
C ARG A 242 18.98 34.44 20.12
N VAL A 243 20.08 33.73 19.90
CA VAL A 243 20.07 32.44 19.19
C VAL A 243 20.27 31.33 20.22
N LEU A 244 19.32 30.41 20.30
CA LEU A 244 19.30 29.37 21.33
C LEU A 244 19.82 28.04 20.80
N SER A 245 19.47 27.72 19.56
CA SER A 245 19.98 26.60 18.76
C SER A 245 19.94 26.98 17.28
N GLY A 246 20.42 26.11 16.39
CA GLY A 246 20.39 26.36 14.94
C GLY A 246 18.98 26.55 14.34
N ASP A 247 17.94 26.11 15.04
CA ASP A 247 16.54 26.16 14.62
C ASP A 247 15.62 26.94 15.58
N ARG A 248 16.17 27.51 16.67
CA ARG A 248 15.39 28.26 17.67
C ARG A 248 16.06 29.56 18.05
N MET A 249 15.28 30.63 18.05
CA MET A 249 15.75 31.97 18.40
C MET A 249 14.67 32.75 19.14
N LEU A 250 15.12 33.68 19.99
CA LEU A 250 14.25 34.67 20.59
C LEU A 250 14.23 35.89 19.66
N VAL A 251 13.04 36.24 19.17
CA VAL A 251 12.86 37.34 18.23
C VAL A 251 11.94 38.38 18.84
N ARG A 252 12.37 39.64 18.79
CA ARG A 252 11.53 40.81 19.10
C ARG A 252 10.85 41.27 17.81
N LEU A 253 9.57 40.94 17.67
CA LEU A 253 8.69 41.39 16.61
C LEU A 253 8.30 42.85 16.86
N LEU A 254 8.51 43.71 15.86
CA LEU A 254 8.14 45.12 15.87
C LEU A 254 6.74 45.25 15.24
N ILE A 255 5.70 45.05 16.04
CA ILE A 255 4.29 45.05 15.60
C ILE A 255 3.85 46.47 15.23
N SER A 256 4.25 47.45 16.02
CA SER A 256 4.11 48.89 15.75
C SER A 256 5.29 49.63 16.40
N PRO A 257 5.49 50.94 16.11
CA PRO A 257 6.59 51.71 16.71
C PRO A 257 6.65 51.69 18.24
N ASN A 258 5.49 51.53 18.89
CA ASN A 258 5.31 51.55 20.34
C ASN A 258 4.91 50.19 20.95
N LYS A 259 4.76 49.13 20.14
CA LYS A 259 4.37 47.79 20.64
C LYS A 259 5.23 46.71 20.04
N HIS A 260 6.03 46.06 20.88
CA HIS A 260 6.91 44.97 20.52
C HIS A 260 6.48 43.67 21.21
N ILE A 261 6.75 42.54 20.57
CA ILE A 261 6.48 41.20 21.11
C ILE A 261 7.77 40.38 21.01
N GLN A 262 8.32 39.96 22.14
CA GLN A 262 9.53 39.16 22.22
C GLN A 262 9.18 37.69 22.48
N VAL A 263 9.31 36.85 21.45
CA VAL A 263 8.79 35.47 21.48
C VAL A 263 9.80 34.46 20.96
N MET A 264 9.67 33.24 21.48
CA MET A 264 10.38 32.08 20.97
C MET A 264 9.88 31.76 19.56
N THR A 265 10.79 31.81 18.59
CA THR A 265 10.51 31.52 17.19
C THR A 265 11.28 30.27 16.77
N LEU A 266 10.53 29.28 16.30
CA LEU A 266 11.03 28.10 15.60
C LEU A 266 11.21 28.44 14.13
N VAL A 267 12.40 28.21 13.60
CA VAL A 267 12.69 28.42 12.18
C VAL A 267 11.95 27.37 11.36
N ALA A 268 11.07 27.80 10.48
CA ALA A 268 10.26 26.91 9.66
C ALA A 268 11.13 26.02 8.74
N GLY A 269 10.65 24.80 8.48
CA GLY A 269 11.27 23.88 7.52
C GLY A 269 12.53 23.15 7.97
N ILE A 270 13.12 23.49 9.12
CA ILE A 270 14.34 22.85 9.62
C ILE A 270 14.22 22.29 11.03
N ARG A 271 15.12 21.36 11.35
CA ARG A 271 15.48 20.95 12.70
C ARG A 271 17.00 20.83 12.80
N ALA A 272 17.58 21.52 13.78
CA ALA A 272 19.02 21.48 14.05
C ALA A 272 19.33 20.49 15.20
N PRO A 273 20.57 19.98 15.29
CA PRO A 273 21.00 19.19 16.44
C PRO A 273 20.92 19.99 17.74
N THR A 274 20.65 19.30 18.83
CA THR A 274 20.49 19.94 20.15
C THR A 274 21.80 20.62 20.56
N THR A 275 21.73 21.89 20.92
CA THR A 275 22.86 22.66 21.45
C THR A 275 23.03 22.40 22.95
N GLU A 276 24.26 22.54 23.45
CA GLU A 276 24.53 22.43 24.89
C GLU A 276 23.65 23.41 25.68
N ARG A 277 23.05 22.91 26.75
CA ARG A 277 22.14 23.68 27.59
C ARG A 277 22.33 23.38 29.07
N VAL A 278 22.49 24.42 29.87
CA VAL A 278 22.47 24.33 31.33
C VAL A 278 21.03 24.46 31.82
N ASN A 279 20.57 23.50 32.61
CA ASN A 279 19.26 23.56 33.25
C ASN A 279 19.30 24.59 34.39
N PRO A 280 18.50 25.66 34.32
CA PRO A 280 18.55 26.74 35.31
C PRO A 280 18.09 26.30 36.71
N SER A 281 17.31 25.22 36.84
CA SER A 281 16.75 24.79 38.12
C SER A 281 17.71 23.93 38.95
N ASN A 282 18.65 23.23 38.32
CA ASN A 282 19.56 22.31 39.01
C ASN A 282 21.03 22.44 38.58
N GLY A 283 21.35 23.37 37.67
CA GLY A 283 22.70 23.63 37.18
C GLY A 283 23.30 22.51 36.31
N GLN A 284 22.57 21.44 36.01
CA GLN A 284 23.08 20.34 35.21
C GLN A 284 23.20 20.75 33.74
N THR A 285 24.36 20.46 33.14
CA THR A 285 24.63 20.74 31.73
C THR A 285 24.28 19.52 30.89
N GLN A 286 23.31 19.69 29.99
CA GLN A 286 23.04 18.73 28.94
C GLN A 286 24.03 18.97 27.79
N PRO A 287 24.84 17.97 27.41
CA PRO A 287 25.82 18.13 26.33
C PRO A 287 25.13 18.36 24.98
N ALA A 288 25.83 19.04 24.07
CA ALA A 288 25.38 19.19 22.70
C ALA A 288 25.39 17.86 21.94
N GLU A 289 24.44 17.68 21.02
CA GLU A 289 24.56 16.70 19.95
C GLU A 289 25.69 17.11 18.99
N GLU A 290 26.16 16.15 18.19
CA GLU A 290 27.15 16.42 17.15
C GLU A 290 26.69 17.58 16.25
N HIS A 291 27.59 18.53 15.98
CA HIS A 291 27.32 19.79 15.28
C HIS A 291 26.30 20.75 15.94
N GLY A 292 25.75 20.44 17.13
CA GLY A 292 24.73 21.30 17.77
C GLY A 292 25.23 22.67 18.20
N ASN A 293 26.45 22.76 18.74
CA ASN A 293 27.09 24.04 19.07
C ASN A 293 27.50 24.81 17.80
N GLU A 294 27.95 24.10 16.77
CA GLU A 294 28.32 24.68 15.48
C GLU A 294 27.10 25.28 14.77
N ALA A 295 25.96 24.57 14.76
CA ALA A 295 24.70 25.04 14.21
C ALA A 295 24.21 26.33 14.91
N ARG A 296 24.30 26.40 16.25
CA ARG A 296 23.99 27.64 16.99
C ARG A 296 24.92 28.77 16.57
N ARG A 297 26.23 28.55 16.57
CA ARG A 297 27.24 29.56 16.19
C ARG A 297 27.02 30.06 14.76
N PHE A 298 26.72 29.17 13.82
CA PHE A 298 26.45 29.50 12.43
C PHE A 298 25.33 30.53 12.29
N VAL A 299 24.23 30.34 13.03
CA VAL A 299 23.09 31.28 13.04
C VAL A 299 23.42 32.54 13.83
N GLU A 300 24.12 32.41 14.96
CA GLU A 300 24.53 33.52 15.82
C GLU A 300 25.40 34.54 15.07
N GLU A 301 26.43 34.09 14.37
CA GLU A 301 27.32 34.96 13.59
C GLU A 301 26.60 35.73 12.47
N ARG A 302 25.49 35.19 11.97
CA ARG A 302 24.75 35.73 10.84
C ARG A 302 23.59 36.62 11.28
N LEU A 303 22.89 36.25 12.34
CA LEU A 303 21.62 36.86 12.70
C LEU A 303 21.59 37.52 14.07
N LEU A 304 22.49 37.23 15.02
CA LEU A 304 22.42 37.81 16.36
C LEU A 304 22.38 39.34 16.26
N GLN A 305 21.32 39.94 16.83
CA GLN A 305 21.02 41.38 16.82
C GLN A 305 20.91 42.03 15.42
N ARG A 306 20.59 41.22 14.40
CA ARG A 306 20.25 41.70 13.07
C ARG A 306 18.75 41.87 12.89
N ASN A 307 18.39 42.82 12.04
CA ASN A 307 17.02 42.98 11.57
C ASN A 307 16.72 41.87 10.57
N VAL A 308 15.53 41.29 10.71
CA VAL A 308 14.99 40.23 9.87
C VAL A 308 13.53 40.54 9.56
N LYS A 309 13.03 39.99 8.47
CA LYS A 309 11.59 39.86 8.21
C LYS A 309 11.15 38.49 8.71
N VAL A 310 10.09 38.46 9.51
CA VAL A 310 9.55 37.24 10.12
C VAL A 310 8.20 36.95 9.49
N HIS A 311 8.15 35.94 8.62
CA HIS A 311 6.92 35.52 7.96
C HIS A 311 6.22 34.44 8.80
N ILE A 312 5.04 34.77 9.34
CA ILE A 312 4.36 33.99 10.38
C ILE A 312 3.50 32.90 9.74
N LEU A 313 3.79 31.64 10.07
CA LEU A 313 3.16 30.49 9.41
C LEU A 313 2.18 29.74 10.32
N GLY A 314 2.54 29.55 11.58
CA GLY A 314 1.78 28.67 12.47
C GLY A 314 2.30 28.63 13.89
N LEU A 315 1.74 27.71 14.67
CA LEU A 315 2.15 27.41 16.03
C LEU A 315 2.55 25.95 16.15
N SER A 316 3.53 25.68 17.00
CA SER A 316 3.81 24.31 17.45
C SER A 316 2.73 23.81 18.40
N PRO A 317 2.65 22.50 18.69
CA PRO A 317 1.75 21.97 19.72
C PRO A 317 1.99 22.56 21.13
N GLN A 318 3.15 23.18 21.37
CA GLN A 318 3.48 23.90 22.61
C GLN A 318 3.23 25.41 22.50
N ASN A 319 2.42 25.85 21.54
CA ASN A 319 2.11 27.26 21.28
C ASN A 319 3.35 28.14 21.02
N GLN A 320 4.41 27.57 20.44
CA GLN A 320 5.59 28.34 20.02
C GLN A 320 5.40 28.81 18.57
N LEU A 321 5.84 30.03 18.26
CA LEU A 321 5.73 30.59 16.92
C LEU A 321 6.58 29.79 15.92
N ILE A 322 5.99 29.39 14.80
CA ILE A 322 6.71 28.83 13.65
C ILE A 322 6.70 29.88 12.54
N ALA A 323 7.89 30.29 12.09
CA ALA A 323 8.03 31.35 11.11
C ALA A 323 9.25 31.15 10.20
N SER A 324 9.14 31.65 8.96
CA SER A 324 10.31 31.82 8.08
C SER A 324 11.05 33.09 8.49
N VAL A 325 12.34 32.95 8.82
CA VAL A 325 13.19 34.07 9.25
C VAL A 325 14.07 34.50 8.08
N LEU A 326 13.76 35.67 7.54
CA LEU A 326 14.30 36.18 6.28
C LEU A 326 15.23 37.36 6.54
N HIS A 327 16.49 37.24 6.16
CA HIS A 327 17.42 38.36 6.04
C HIS A 327 17.37 38.88 4.59
N PRO A 328 17.79 40.12 4.28
CA PRO A 328 17.90 40.60 2.89
C PRO A 328 18.75 39.71 1.95
N ARG A 329 19.57 38.81 2.52
CA ARG A 329 20.37 37.82 1.79
C ARG A 329 19.67 36.47 1.58
N GLY A 330 18.48 36.26 2.16
CA GLY A 330 17.70 35.02 2.06
C GLY A 330 17.31 34.43 3.42
N SER A 331 16.64 33.28 3.37
CA SER A 331 16.21 32.52 4.54
C SER A 331 17.38 31.83 5.24
N ILE A 332 17.49 32.00 6.56
CA ILE A 332 18.51 31.28 7.36
C ILE A 332 18.33 29.77 7.30
N ALA A 333 17.10 29.30 7.13
CA ALA A 333 16.77 27.88 6.99
C ALA A 333 17.51 27.24 5.81
N LYS A 334 17.56 27.94 4.67
CA LYS A 334 18.27 27.47 3.48
C LYS A 334 19.78 27.37 3.75
N PHE A 335 20.38 28.43 4.29
CA PHE A 335 21.83 28.49 4.48
C PHE A 335 22.36 27.48 5.50
N ILE A 336 21.62 27.20 6.58
CA ILE A 336 22.04 26.20 7.56
C ILE A 336 21.91 24.77 7.02
N LEU A 337 20.95 24.52 6.11
CA LEU A 337 20.84 23.26 5.37
C LEU A 337 21.97 23.08 4.36
N GLU A 338 22.30 24.12 3.58
CA GLU A 338 23.43 24.10 2.64
C GLU A 338 24.76 23.80 3.35
N ALA A 339 24.92 24.27 4.59
CA ALA A 339 26.08 23.99 5.43
C ALA A 339 26.10 22.57 6.02
N GLY A 340 25.02 21.79 5.87
CA GLY A 340 24.89 20.45 6.48
C GLY A 340 24.71 20.48 8.00
N LEU A 341 24.28 21.61 8.59
CA LEU A 341 24.15 21.81 10.04
C LEU A 341 22.71 21.69 10.56
N ALA A 342 21.76 21.41 9.68
CA ALA A 342 20.38 21.11 10.02
C ALA A 342 19.81 20.06 9.06
N ARG A 343 18.61 19.57 9.35
CA ARG A 343 17.82 18.71 8.46
C ARG A 343 16.46 19.30 8.19
N CYS A 344 15.88 18.95 7.05
CA CYS A 344 14.50 19.33 6.74
C CYS A 344 13.52 18.64 7.72
N THR A 345 12.47 19.36 8.13
CA THR A 345 11.40 18.80 8.99
C THR A 345 10.07 18.67 8.26
N ASP A 346 9.59 17.44 8.14
CA ASP A 346 8.34 17.11 7.43
C ASP A 346 7.09 17.66 8.15
N PHE A 347 7.20 18.02 9.43
CA PHE A 347 6.09 18.60 10.19
C PHE A 347 5.70 20.01 9.73
N HIS A 348 6.61 20.72 9.04
CA HIS A 348 6.37 22.08 8.57
C HIS A 348 6.03 22.13 7.07
N SER A 349 6.00 20.99 6.37
CA SER A 349 5.77 20.95 4.91
C SER A 349 4.44 21.58 4.50
N THR A 350 3.36 21.34 5.25
CA THR A 350 2.04 21.91 4.94
C THR A 350 1.94 23.40 5.26
N LEU A 351 2.80 23.91 6.15
CA LEU A 351 2.87 25.34 6.47
C LEU A 351 3.66 26.11 5.40
N LEU A 352 4.72 25.50 4.86
CA LEU A 352 5.60 26.10 3.86
C LEU A 352 5.12 25.90 2.42
N GLY A 353 4.35 24.85 2.15
CA GLY A 353 3.91 24.50 0.80
C GLY A 353 5.09 24.33 -0.16
N SER A 354 5.08 25.08 -1.26
CA SER A 354 6.11 25.02 -2.30
C SER A 354 7.49 25.49 -1.83
N GLU A 355 7.57 26.32 -0.78
CA GLU A 355 8.87 26.79 -0.24
C GLU A 355 9.70 25.65 0.34
N MET A 356 9.06 24.54 0.74
CA MET A 356 9.76 23.38 1.28
C MET A 356 10.72 22.75 0.27
N GLN A 357 10.40 22.77 -1.03
CA GLN A 357 11.23 22.18 -2.08
C GLN A 357 12.63 22.81 -2.12
N ALA A 358 12.72 24.13 -2.01
CA ALA A 358 14.00 24.83 -2.00
C ALA A 358 14.87 24.43 -0.79
N LEU A 359 14.25 24.08 0.34
CA LEU A 359 14.94 23.57 1.52
C LEU A 359 15.42 22.12 1.31
N ARG A 360 14.60 21.27 0.69
CA ARG A 360 14.99 19.90 0.33
C ARG A 360 16.20 19.89 -0.61
N ASP A 361 16.21 20.78 -1.59
CA ASP A 361 17.31 20.90 -2.54
C ASP A 361 18.61 21.35 -1.85
N ALA A 362 18.51 22.28 -0.90
CA ALA A 362 19.64 22.70 -0.06
C ALA A 362 20.19 21.54 0.79
N GLU A 363 19.32 20.77 1.47
CA GLU A 363 19.73 19.59 2.23
C GLU A 363 20.39 18.53 1.34
N LYS A 364 19.81 18.26 0.16
CA LYS A 364 20.34 17.31 -0.82
C LYS A 364 21.72 17.74 -1.33
N GLY A 365 21.93 19.04 -1.54
CA GLY A 365 23.24 19.59 -1.88
C GLY A 365 24.30 19.27 -0.82
N ALA A 366 23.95 19.43 0.47
CA ALA A 366 24.81 19.10 1.59
C ALA A 366 25.06 17.58 1.73
N GLN A 367 24.05 16.75 1.48
CA GLN A 367 24.17 15.29 1.45
C GLN A 367 25.14 14.81 0.37
N ASN A 368 24.98 15.32 -0.86
CA ASN A 368 25.85 14.98 -1.99
C ASN A 368 27.30 15.41 -1.73
N SER A 369 27.47 16.53 -1.03
CA SER A 369 28.78 17.09 -0.66
C SER A 369 29.34 16.53 0.66
N LYS A 370 28.60 15.62 1.32
CA LYS A 370 28.96 15.01 2.61
C LYS A 370 29.34 16.02 3.70
N LEU A 371 28.58 17.11 3.81
CA LEU A 371 28.84 18.18 4.76
C LEU A 371 28.17 17.94 6.12
N GLY A 372 28.84 18.33 7.20
CA GLY A 372 28.32 18.32 8.58
C GLY A 372 27.66 17.00 8.97
N LEU A 373 26.36 17.06 9.26
CA LEU A 373 25.49 15.93 9.64
C LEU A 373 25.39 14.81 8.60
N PHE A 374 25.95 15.01 7.41
CA PHE A 374 25.89 14.08 6.27
C PHE A 374 27.27 13.53 5.86
N LYS A 375 28.31 13.69 6.70
CA LYS A 375 29.66 13.16 6.42
C LYS A 375 29.67 11.66 6.02
N ASP A 376 28.81 10.88 6.65
CA ASP A 376 28.65 9.43 6.43
C ASP A 376 27.48 9.09 5.49
N HIS A 377 26.96 10.08 4.75
CA HIS A 377 25.83 9.83 3.85
C HIS A 377 26.23 8.90 2.71
N VAL A 378 25.46 7.82 2.57
CA VAL A 378 25.52 6.90 1.44
C VAL A 378 24.29 7.12 0.60
N ALA A 379 24.50 7.58 -0.64
CA ALA A 379 23.40 7.74 -1.59
C ALA A 379 22.79 6.37 -1.88
N LYS A 380 21.46 6.28 -1.84
CA LYS A 380 20.73 5.10 -2.26
C LYS A 380 21.02 4.88 -3.75
N ALA A 381 21.52 3.70 -4.11
CA ALA A 381 21.67 3.33 -5.52
C ALA A 381 20.30 3.49 -6.19
N ALA A 382 20.27 4.14 -7.37
CA ALA A 382 19.05 4.21 -8.16
C ALA A 382 18.51 2.79 -8.34
N ALA A 383 17.25 2.56 -7.98
CA ALA A 383 16.64 1.24 -8.08
C ALA A 383 16.88 0.69 -9.51
N PRO A 384 17.43 -0.53 -9.65
CA PRO A 384 17.67 -1.11 -10.97
C PRO A 384 16.31 -1.37 -11.63
N GLY A 385 15.91 -0.47 -12.54
CA GLY A 385 14.59 -0.50 -13.16
C GLY A 385 13.92 0.86 -13.14
N GLY A 386 14.54 1.86 -13.77
CA GLY A 386 13.85 3.11 -14.08
C GLY A 386 12.54 2.82 -14.83
N ASN A 387 11.46 3.49 -14.43
CA ASN A 387 10.17 3.58 -15.12
C ASN A 387 9.77 2.32 -15.92
N LEU A 388 9.34 1.27 -15.21
CA LEU A 388 8.85 0.04 -15.83
C LEU A 388 7.42 0.25 -16.33
N GLU A 389 7.16 -0.07 -17.59
CA GLU A 389 5.81 -0.13 -18.12
C GLU A 389 5.18 -1.49 -17.79
N VAL A 390 4.07 -1.46 -17.04
CA VAL A 390 3.38 -2.65 -16.55
C VAL A 390 1.87 -2.51 -16.74
N GLN A 391 1.18 -3.64 -16.92
CA GLN A 391 -0.29 -3.66 -16.99
C GLN A 391 -0.89 -3.91 -15.61
N VAL A 392 -1.88 -3.12 -15.20
CA VAL A 392 -2.62 -3.36 -13.95
C VAL A 392 -3.61 -4.52 -14.14
N THR A 393 -3.40 -5.63 -13.45
CA THR A 393 -4.22 -6.84 -13.58
C THR A 393 -5.33 -6.92 -12.54
N ARG A 394 -5.09 -6.42 -11.32
CA ARG A 394 -6.07 -6.47 -10.23
C ARG A 394 -5.87 -5.34 -9.22
N ILE A 395 -6.96 -4.79 -8.74
CA ILE A 395 -7.01 -3.85 -7.61
C ILE A 395 -7.39 -4.63 -6.36
N PHE A 396 -6.51 -4.64 -5.37
CA PHE A 396 -6.78 -5.29 -4.08
C PHE A 396 -7.47 -4.31 -3.13
N SER A 397 -6.88 -3.14 -2.95
CA SER A 397 -7.38 -2.01 -2.18
C SER A 397 -7.00 -0.69 -2.88
N ALA A 398 -7.41 0.45 -2.33
CA ALA A 398 -7.09 1.77 -2.87
C ALA A 398 -5.58 2.08 -2.92
N ASP A 399 -4.76 1.33 -2.20
CA ASP A 399 -3.31 1.50 -2.06
C ASP A 399 -2.49 0.25 -2.43
N VAL A 400 -3.15 -0.83 -2.89
CA VAL A 400 -2.49 -2.09 -3.27
C VAL A 400 -3.03 -2.60 -4.59
N ILE A 401 -2.13 -2.82 -5.54
CA ILE A 401 -2.43 -3.31 -6.89
C ILE A 401 -1.57 -4.51 -7.24
N PHE A 402 -2.05 -5.30 -8.21
CA PHE A 402 -1.27 -6.32 -8.88
C PHE A 402 -1.00 -5.85 -10.29
N VAL A 403 0.25 -5.99 -10.70
CA VAL A 403 0.74 -5.57 -12.02
C VAL A 403 1.46 -6.70 -12.70
N ARG A 404 1.37 -6.76 -14.02
CA ARG A 404 2.04 -7.74 -14.86
C ARG A 404 3.03 -7.06 -15.79
N ASN A 405 4.25 -7.56 -15.82
CA ASN A 405 5.29 -7.08 -16.75
C ASN A 405 5.15 -7.76 -18.13
N ARG A 406 5.99 -7.37 -19.09
CA ARG A 406 6.00 -7.96 -20.45
C ARG A 406 6.32 -9.47 -20.47
N THR A 407 7.01 -10.00 -19.45
CA THR A 407 7.34 -11.43 -19.34
C THR A 407 6.20 -12.25 -18.73
N GLY A 408 5.07 -11.63 -18.41
CA GLY A 408 3.88 -12.32 -17.86
C GLY A 408 3.90 -12.52 -16.36
N VAL A 409 4.95 -12.11 -15.66
CA VAL A 409 5.07 -12.24 -14.19
C VAL A 409 4.20 -11.19 -13.51
N GLU A 410 3.32 -11.65 -12.63
CA GLU A 410 2.48 -10.78 -11.79
C GLU A 410 3.20 -10.46 -10.47
N LYS A 411 3.18 -9.19 -10.07
CA LYS A 411 3.73 -8.68 -8.81
C LYS A 411 2.69 -7.88 -8.04
N ARG A 412 2.74 -7.96 -6.71
CA ARG A 412 1.97 -7.12 -5.80
C ARG A 412 2.76 -5.84 -5.49
N ILE A 413 2.12 -4.69 -5.66
CA ILE A 413 2.73 -3.38 -5.46
C ILE A 413 1.87 -2.54 -4.50
N ASN A 414 2.53 -1.91 -3.54
CA ASN A 414 1.93 -0.92 -2.67
C ASN A 414 2.23 0.48 -3.22
N LEU A 415 1.23 1.37 -3.21
CA LEU A 415 1.46 2.76 -3.62
C LEU A 415 2.29 3.48 -2.55
N SER A 416 3.35 4.16 -2.99
CA SER A 416 4.34 4.78 -2.12
C SER A 416 3.75 5.90 -1.25
N SER A 417 4.14 5.92 0.03
CA SER A 417 3.75 6.93 1.04
C SER A 417 2.25 7.16 1.27
N ILE A 418 1.35 6.32 0.76
CA ILE A 418 -0.09 6.44 0.99
C ILE A 418 -0.67 5.17 1.59
N ARG A 419 -1.85 5.31 2.21
CA ARG A 419 -2.61 4.21 2.80
C ARG A 419 -4.10 4.37 2.48
N GLY A 420 -4.72 3.29 2.03
CA GLY A 420 -6.16 3.22 1.82
C GLY A 420 -6.94 3.20 3.14
N PRO A 421 -8.28 3.33 3.10
CA PRO A 421 -9.10 3.35 4.32
C PRO A 421 -8.95 2.03 5.11
N ARG A 422 -8.71 2.12 6.41
CA ARG A 422 -8.39 0.96 7.26
C ARG A 422 -9.65 0.17 7.62
N GLN A 423 -9.54 -1.16 7.57
CA GLN A 423 -10.63 -2.07 7.96
C GLN A 423 -11.00 -1.97 9.44
N ASN A 424 -10.01 -1.77 10.30
CA ASN A 424 -10.18 -1.81 11.75
C ASN A 424 -10.46 -0.43 12.36
N GLU A 425 -10.63 0.60 11.51
CA GLU A 425 -10.88 1.98 11.92
C GLU A 425 -12.32 2.34 11.55
N ALA A 426 -13.19 2.53 12.54
CA ALA A 426 -14.64 2.72 12.30
C ALA A 426 -14.95 3.96 11.43
N SER A 427 -14.12 5.00 11.52
CA SER A 427 -14.24 6.22 10.73
C SER A 427 -13.84 6.06 9.26
N GLU A 428 -13.02 5.05 8.93
CA GLU A 428 -12.47 4.83 7.59
C GLU A 428 -13.08 3.60 6.89
N ALA A 429 -13.38 2.53 7.64
CA ALA A 429 -13.85 1.25 7.10
C ALA A 429 -15.02 1.35 6.11
N PRO A 430 -16.02 2.24 6.32
CA PRO A 430 -17.12 2.41 5.36
C PRO A 430 -16.72 2.91 3.97
N PHE A 431 -15.55 3.56 3.83
CA PHE A 431 -15.10 4.17 2.56
C PHE A 431 -14.25 3.25 1.69
N ARG A 432 -13.90 2.05 2.17
CA ARG A 432 -12.97 1.13 1.49
C ARG A 432 -13.40 0.76 0.08
N ASP A 433 -14.66 0.39 -0.08
CA ASP A 433 -15.17 -0.12 -1.35
C ASP A 433 -15.24 1.01 -2.39
N GLU A 434 -15.57 2.22 -1.96
CA GLU A 434 -15.58 3.41 -2.83
C GLU A 434 -14.18 3.82 -3.26
N ALA A 435 -13.23 3.83 -2.32
CA ALA A 435 -11.83 4.11 -2.61
C ALA A 435 -11.23 3.08 -3.59
N LYS A 436 -11.53 1.79 -3.38
CA LYS A 436 -11.14 0.71 -4.30
C LYS A 436 -11.77 0.86 -5.67
N GLU A 437 -13.07 1.17 -5.72
CA GLU A 437 -13.81 1.35 -6.98
C GLU A 437 -13.33 2.59 -7.75
N PHE A 438 -13.01 3.67 -7.05
CA PHE A 438 -12.38 4.86 -7.65
C PHE A 438 -11.07 4.48 -8.34
N LEU A 439 -10.18 3.76 -7.67
CA LEU A 439 -8.92 3.32 -8.27
C LEU A 439 -9.15 2.36 -9.45
N ARG A 440 -10.07 1.40 -9.30
CA ARG A 440 -10.43 0.43 -10.37
C ARG A 440 -10.80 1.17 -11.65
N LYS A 441 -11.77 2.09 -11.60
CA LYS A 441 -12.20 2.86 -12.77
C LYS A 441 -11.06 3.67 -13.42
N LYS A 442 -10.07 4.08 -12.64
CA LYS A 442 -8.95 4.89 -13.15
C LYS A 442 -7.91 4.06 -13.89
N ILE A 443 -7.51 2.89 -13.37
CA ILE A 443 -6.29 2.21 -13.85
C ILE A 443 -6.44 0.73 -14.22
N ILE A 444 -7.55 0.06 -13.91
CA ILE A 444 -7.69 -1.38 -14.16
C ILE A 444 -7.45 -1.66 -15.65
N GLY A 445 -6.48 -2.53 -15.97
CA GLY A 445 -6.17 -2.96 -17.34
C GLY A 445 -5.36 -2.03 -18.19
N LYS A 446 -5.11 -0.81 -17.69
CA LYS A 446 -4.27 0.16 -18.37
C LYS A 446 -2.80 -0.21 -18.14
N HIS A 447 -1.98 0.22 -19.10
CA HIS A 447 -0.55 0.24 -18.94
C HIS A 447 -0.18 1.49 -18.14
N VAL A 448 0.56 1.29 -17.05
CA VAL A 448 1.02 2.35 -16.15
C VAL A 448 2.53 2.30 -16.06
N ARG A 449 3.13 3.44 -15.74
CA ARG A 449 4.55 3.55 -15.46
C ARG A 449 4.77 3.42 -13.95
N LEU A 450 5.63 2.50 -13.58
CA LEU A 450 5.95 2.13 -12.22
C LEU A 450 7.41 2.52 -11.91
N SER A 451 7.61 3.24 -10.79
CA SER A 451 8.93 3.58 -10.23
C SER A 451 9.01 3.03 -8.81
N ILE A 452 9.94 2.09 -8.57
CA ILE A 452 10.14 1.51 -7.24
C ILE A 452 10.86 2.53 -6.35
N ASP A 453 10.22 2.90 -5.24
CA ASP A 453 10.76 3.88 -4.29
C ASP A 453 11.46 3.20 -3.12
N GLY A 454 11.10 1.94 -2.84
CA GLY A 454 11.70 1.16 -1.76
C GLY A 454 11.15 -0.25 -1.67
N SER A 455 11.76 -1.04 -0.78
CA SER A 455 11.32 -2.40 -0.47
C SER A 455 11.33 -2.57 1.04
N ARG A 456 10.16 -2.84 1.63
CA ARG A 456 10.10 -3.19 3.05
C ARG A 456 10.48 -4.67 3.19
N PRO A 457 11.47 -5.01 4.04
CA PRO A 457 11.89 -6.39 4.23
C PRO A 457 10.73 -7.23 4.78
N ALA A 458 10.75 -8.52 4.46
CA ALA A 458 9.80 -9.48 4.98
C ALA A 458 9.93 -9.56 6.51
N THR A 459 8.81 -9.68 7.21
CA THR A 459 8.76 -10.07 8.62
C THR A 459 8.23 -11.51 8.72
N GLU A 460 8.41 -12.20 9.84
CA GLU A 460 7.95 -13.60 10.01
C GLU A 460 6.46 -13.80 9.67
N GLU A 461 5.65 -12.74 9.74
CA GLU A 461 4.21 -12.75 9.41
C GLU A 461 3.85 -12.15 8.02
N TYR A 462 4.78 -11.50 7.30
CA TYR A 462 4.44 -10.76 6.06
C TYR A 462 5.56 -10.77 5.02
N ASP A 463 5.20 -11.06 3.76
CA ASP A 463 6.09 -10.96 2.60
C ASP A 463 6.69 -9.56 2.44
N ALA A 464 7.88 -9.50 1.82
CA ALA A 464 8.52 -8.25 1.43
C ALA A 464 7.58 -7.41 0.55
N LYS A 465 7.46 -6.11 0.85
CA LYS A 465 6.54 -5.19 0.16
C LYS A 465 7.33 -4.21 -0.69
N GLU A 466 7.21 -4.32 -2.00
CA GLU A 466 7.66 -3.28 -2.93
C GLU A 466 6.70 -2.09 -2.85
N VAL A 467 7.24 -0.90 -2.57
CA VAL A 467 6.49 0.37 -2.59
C VAL A 467 6.91 1.17 -3.82
N ALA A 468 5.93 1.70 -4.54
CA ALA A 468 6.18 2.32 -5.84
C ALA A 468 5.28 3.52 -6.12
N THR A 469 5.84 4.48 -6.86
CA THR A 469 5.08 5.56 -7.48
C THR A 469 4.49 5.07 -8.80
N ILE A 470 3.17 5.25 -8.96
CA ILE A 470 2.42 4.83 -10.15
C ILE A 470 1.97 6.06 -10.93
N THR A 471 2.29 6.09 -12.22
CA THR A 471 1.91 7.19 -13.13
C THR A 471 1.14 6.69 -14.34
N LEU A 472 0.11 7.43 -14.74
CA LEU A 472 -0.67 7.20 -15.96
C LEU A 472 -0.87 8.54 -16.67
N ASN A 473 -0.43 8.65 -17.91
CA ASN A 473 -0.46 9.90 -18.68
C ASN A 473 0.16 11.07 -17.87
N GLU A 474 1.34 10.84 -17.30
CA GLU A 474 2.10 11.77 -16.46
C GLU A 474 1.44 12.17 -15.12
N LYS A 475 0.23 11.67 -14.83
CA LYS A 475 -0.44 11.91 -13.55
C LYS A 475 -0.04 10.87 -12.52
N ASN A 476 0.41 11.33 -11.35
CA ASN A 476 0.67 10.47 -10.19
C ASN A 476 -0.66 9.99 -9.59
N ILE A 477 -0.90 8.68 -9.64
CA ILE A 477 -2.14 8.05 -9.17
C ILE A 477 -2.26 8.10 -7.65
N GLY A 478 -1.15 7.98 -6.93
CA GLY A 478 -1.15 8.11 -5.48
C GLY A 478 -1.53 9.50 -5.01
N LEU A 479 -1.01 10.53 -5.69
CA LEU A 479 -1.40 11.93 -5.45
C LEU A 479 -2.89 12.15 -5.73
N LEU A 480 -3.41 11.64 -6.85
CA LEU A 480 -4.83 11.75 -7.18
C LEU A 480 -5.73 11.12 -6.10
N LEU A 481 -5.36 9.96 -5.56
CA LEU A 481 -6.12 9.29 -4.50
C LEU A 481 -6.16 10.13 -3.21
N VAL A 482 -5.05 10.79 -2.87
CA VAL A 482 -4.99 11.67 -1.69
C VAL A 482 -5.79 12.96 -1.91
N GLN A 483 -5.67 13.58 -3.09
CA GLN A 483 -6.41 14.79 -3.47
C GLN A 483 -7.94 14.61 -3.40
N GLU A 484 -8.42 13.42 -3.75
CA GLU A 484 -9.84 13.06 -3.70
C GLU A 484 -10.26 12.49 -2.32
N GLY A 485 -9.36 12.45 -1.35
CA GLY A 485 -9.63 11.98 0.01
C GLY A 485 -9.88 10.47 0.11
N TRP A 486 -9.39 9.66 -0.82
CA TRP A 486 -9.51 8.20 -0.81
C TRP A 486 -8.34 7.50 -0.12
N CYS A 487 -7.22 8.19 0.06
CA CYS A 487 -6.07 7.71 0.80
C CYS A 487 -5.56 8.76 1.79
N SER A 488 -4.98 8.28 2.89
CA SER A 488 -4.20 9.08 3.83
C SER A 488 -2.71 8.95 3.50
N VAL A 489 -1.91 9.92 3.94
CA VAL A 489 -0.46 9.94 3.76
C VAL A 489 0.19 9.27 4.96
N ILE A 490 1.06 8.31 4.69
CA ILE A 490 1.85 7.63 5.72
C ILE A 490 2.89 8.60 6.26
N ARG A 491 2.92 8.79 7.58
CA ARG A 491 4.01 9.52 8.24
C ARG A 491 5.25 8.64 8.30
N HIS A 492 6.31 9.09 7.65
CA HIS A 492 7.60 8.41 7.62
C HIS A 492 8.48 8.82 8.81
N ARG A 493 9.39 7.92 9.22
CA ARG A 493 10.43 8.25 10.20
C ARG A 493 11.47 9.17 9.55
N ARG A 494 12.26 9.85 10.38
CA ARG A 494 13.26 10.84 9.97
C ARG A 494 14.28 10.30 8.94
N ASP A 495 14.61 9.03 9.06
CA ASP A 495 15.64 8.30 8.30
C ASP A 495 15.04 7.35 7.25
N ASP A 496 13.72 7.36 7.07
CA ASP A 496 13.05 6.49 6.12
C ASP A 496 13.22 7.01 4.68
N THR A 497 14.01 6.28 3.89
CA THR A 497 14.29 6.57 2.48
C THR A 497 13.38 5.81 1.53
N ASP A 498 12.46 4.97 2.04
CA ASP A 498 11.49 4.20 1.25
C ASP A 498 10.16 4.96 1.18
N ARG A 499 10.21 6.19 0.64
CA ARG A 499 9.08 7.12 0.53
C ARG A 499 8.95 7.71 -0.87
N ALA A 500 7.75 8.20 -1.18
CA ALA A 500 7.44 8.81 -2.47
C ALA A 500 8.32 10.05 -2.72
N PRO A 501 8.81 10.26 -3.96
CA PRO A 501 9.62 11.43 -4.29
C PRO A 501 8.86 12.75 -4.15
N ASN A 502 7.53 12.74 -4.28
CA ASN A 502 6.67 13.91 -4.12
C ASN A 502 5.94 13.95 -2.76
N TYR A 503 6.60 13.49 -1.69
CA TYR A 503 6.01 13.36 -0.37
C TYR A 503 5.42 14.67 0.20
N ASP A 504 6.09 15.81 -0.02
CA ASP A 504 5.59 17.11 0.45
C ASP A 504 4.28 17.51 -0.25
N GLU A 505 4.14 17.20 -1.56
CA GLU A 505 2.88 17.41 -2.30
C GLU A 505 1.75 16.53 -1.77
N LEU A 506 2.05 15.27 -1.40
CA LEU A 506 1.07 14.36 -0.80
C LEU A 506 0.53 14.93 0.51
N LEU A 507 1.42 15.41 1.39
CA LEU A 507 1.03 16.01 2.67
C LEU A 507 0.10 17.22 2.46
N LEU A 508 0.46 18.12 1.54
CA LEU A 508 -0.37 19.28 1.21
C LEU A 508 -1.73 18.87 0.63
N ALA A 509 -1.74 17.92 -0.30
CA ALA A 509 -2.97 17.41 -0.90
C ALA A 509 -3.93 16.81 0.15
N GLN A 510 -3.40 16.14 1.17
CA GLN A 510 -4.22 15.58 2.24
C GLN A 510 -4.88 16.68 3.08
N GLU A 511 -4.14 17.72 3.47
CA GLU A 511 -4.73 18.81 4.26
C GLU A 511 -5.81 19.54 3.47
N ASN A 512 -5.58 19.81 2.18
CA ASN A 512 -6.61 20.36 1.29
C ASN A 512 -7.84 19.44 1.21
N ALA A 513 -7.64 18.12 1.07
CA ALA A 513 -8.76 17.17 1.03
C ALA A 513 -9.56 17.13 2.34
N LYS A 514 -8.91 17.36 3.50
CA LYS A 514 -9.59 17.48 4.80
C LYS A 514 -10.39 18.77 4.90
N GLU A 515 -9.79 19.90 4.50
CA GLU A 515 -10.45 21.21 4.50
C GLU A 515 -11.68 21.21 3.58
N GLU A 516 -11.54 20.64 2.39
CA GLU A 516 -12.62 20.47 1.39
C GLU A 516 -13.58 19.32 1.73
N LYS A 517 -13.32 18.56 2.80
CA LYS A 517 -14.16 17.44 3.26
C LYS A 517 -14.41 16.39 2.16
N LYS A 518 -13.37 16.04 1.41
CA LYS A 518 -13.41 15.05 0.31
C LYS A 518 -13.27 13.62 0.79
N GLY A 519 -13.87 12.68 0.06
CA GLY A 519 -13.75 11.24 0.30
C GLY A 519 -14.04 10.85 1.76
N MET A 520 -13.11 10.14 2.40
CA MET A 520 -13.24 9.70 3.79
C MET A 520 -13.21 10.85 4.81
N TRP A 521 -12.77 12.05 4.43
CA TRP A 521 -12.77 13.25 5.28
C TRP A 521 -14.13 13.95 5.33
N SER A 522 -15.09 13.53 4.50
CA SER A 522 -16.45 14.09 4.48
C SER A 522 -17.25 13.83 5.75
N GLY A 523 -16.86 12.80 6.53
CA GLY A 523 -17.60 12.31 7.69
C GLY A 523 -18.95 11.65 7.36
N LYS A 524 -19.31 11.54 6.07
CA LYS A 524 -20.60 11.00 5.61
C LYS A 524 -20.36 9.84 4.64
N PRO A 525 -20.22 8.61 5.15
CA PRO A 525 -19.91 7.50 4.29
C PRO A 525 -21.04 7.15 3.31
N SER A 526 -20.58 6.74 2.12
CA SER A 526 -21.19 5.70 1.30
C SER A 526 -22.08 4.74 2.10
N LYS A 527 -23.39 4.59 1.82
CA LYS A 527 -24.05 3.34 2.24
C LYS A 527 -23.35 2.22 1.47
N ALA A 528 -22.64 1.35 2.20
CA ALA A 528 -21.89 0.25 1.61
C ALA A 528 -22.82 -0.53 0.66
N LYS A 529 -22.38 -0.72 -0.59
CA LYS A 529 -23.15 -1.46 -1.59
C LYS A 529 -23.17 -2.92 -1.20
N GLN A 530 -24.31 -3.38 -0.70
CA GLN A 530 -24.52 -4.77 -0.38
C GLN A 530 -25.14 -5.47 -1.58
N TYR A 531 -24.39 -6.40 -2.17
CA TYR A 531 -24.87 -7.19 -3.29
C TYR A 531 -25.64 -8.41 -2.78
N THR A 532 -26.89 -8.55 -3.21
CA THR A 532 -27.67 -9.75 -2.96
C THR A 532 -27.28 -10.81 -3.98
N ASP A 533 -26.94 -12.02 -3.54
CA ASP A 533 -26.60 -13.12 -4.44
C ASP A 533 -27.89 -13.72 -5.03
N ALA A 534 -28.17 -13.41 -6.31
CA ALA A 534 -29.33 -13.96 -6.99
C ALA A 534 -29.10 -15.39 -7.49
N SER A 535 -27.87 -15.89 -7.44
CA SER A 535 -27.51 -17.27 -7.77
C SER A 535 -27.39 -18.17 -6.53
N GLU A 536 -27.75 -17.68 -5.35
CA GLU A 536 -27.74 -18.46 -4.10
C GLU A 536 -28.72 -19.65 -4.15
N SER A 537 -29.87 -19.47 -4.81
CA SER A 537 -30.86 -20.54 -5.01
C SER A 537 -31.57 -20.40 -6.35
N LEU A 538 -32.04 -21.53 -6.88
CA LEU A 538 -32.84 -21.55 -8.11
C LEU A 538 -34.09 -20.66 -8.00
N GLN A 539 -34.72 -20.59 -6.82
CA GLN A 539 -35.88 -19.73 -6.59
C GLN A 539 -35.53 -18.24 -6.74
N LYS A 540 -34.43 -17.78 -6.13
CA LYS A 540 -33.97 -16.40 -6.29
C LYS A 540 -33.60 -16.08 -7.74
N ALA A 541 -32.96 -17.02 -8.43
CA ALA A 541 -32.61 -16.87 -9.84
C ALA A 541 -33.87 -16.72 -10.71
N LYS A 542 -34.91 -17.53 -10.49
CA LYS A 542 -36.21 -17.44 -11.18
C LYS A 542 -36.90 -16.10 -10.97
N MET A 543 -36.79 -15.50 -9.77
CA MET A 543 -37.38 -14.19 -9.49
C MET A 543 -36.69 -13.05 -10.25
N GLN A 544 -35.40 -13.20 -10.55
CA GLN A 544 -34.55 -12.16 -11.14
C GLN A 544 -34.42 -12.26 -12.66
N VAL A 545 -34.44 -13.47 -13.23
CA VAL A 545 -34.14 -13.71 -14.65
C VAL A 545 -35.07 -12.94 -15.59
N ALA A 546 -36.38 -12.95 -15.35
CA ALA A 546 -37.34 -12.28 -16.22
C ALA A 546 -37.14 -10.74 -16.24
N PHE A 547 -36.68 -10.17 -15.14
CA PHE A 547 -36.36 -8.74 -15.05
C PHE A 547 -35.08 -8.41 -15.81
N LEU A 548 -34.01 -9.18 -15.58
CA LEU A 548 -32.71 -8.95 -16.22
C LEU A 548 -32.74 -9.23 -17.73
N GLN A 549 -33.50 -10.24 -18.16
CA GLN A 549 -33.64 -10.61 -19.57
C GLN A 549 -34.23 -9.48 -20.43
N ARG A 550 -35.11 -8.64 -19.85
CA ARG A 550 -35.74 -7.50 -20.53
C ARG A 550 -34.85 -6.28 -20.68
N GLN A 551 -33.85 -6.09 -19.80
CA GLN A 551 -33.07 -4.85 -19.82
C GLN A 551 -32.13 -4.76 -21.02
N LYS A 552 -31.50 -5.88 -21.40
CA LYS A 552 -30.42 -5.97 -22.41
C LYS A 552 -29.23 -5.03 -22.12
N LYS A 553 -28.03 -5.43 -22.54
CA LYS A 553 -26.77 -4.69 -22.39
C LYS A 553 -26.58 -4.08 -21.00
N ILE A 554 -26.81 -4.89 -19.98
CA ILE A 554 -26.75 -4.47 -18.58
C ILE A 554 -25.29 -4.16 -18.22
N PRO A 555 -24.96 -2.95 -17.76
CA PRO A 555 -23.63 -2.63 -17.26
C PRO A 555 -23.30 -3.43 -16.00
N ALA A 556 -22.17 -4.13 -16.03
CA ALA A 556 -21.78 -5.02 -14.95
C ALA A 556 -20.25 -5.04 -14.77
N ILE A 557 -19.80 -5.60 -13.65
CA ILE A 557 -18.38 -5.74 -13.32
C ILE A 557 -18.09 -7.23 -13.11
N VAL A 558 -17.09 -7.77 -13.80
CA VAL A 558 -16.64 -9.15 -13.54
C VAL A 558 -15.80 -9.15 -12.27
N ASP A 559 -16.36 -9.66 -11.18
CA ASP A 559 -15.69 -9.72 -9.87
C ASP A 559 -14.70 -10.88 -9.80
N PHE A 560 -15.09 -12.04 -10.35
CA PHE A 560 -14.26 -13.24 -10.35
C PHE A 560 -14.48 -14.09 -11.60
N VAL A 561 -13.40 -14.70 -12.11
CA VAL A 561 -13.44 -15.65 -13.22
C VAL A 561 -13.37 -17.06 -12.66
N LYS A 562 -14.40 -17.89 -12.90
CA LYS A 562 -14.51 -19.27 -12.39
C LYS A 562 -14.00 -20.32 -13.40
N GLY A 563 -13.70 -19.91 -14.62
CA GLY A 563 -13.29 -20.72 -15.75
C GLY A 563 -13.47 -19.93 -17.05
N GLY A 564 -13.12 -20.52 -18.21
CA GLY A 564 -13.17 -19.82 -19.49
C GLY A 564 -14.54 -19.19 -19.82
N SER A 565 -15.65 -19.89 -19.54
CA SER A 565 -17.01 -19.41 -19.83
C SER A 565 -17.88 -19.12 -18.60
N ARG A 566 -17.30 -19.05 -17.39
CA ARG A 566 -18.06 -18.89 -16.13
C ARG A 566 -17.50 -17.79 -15.26
N PHE A 567 -18.37 -16.91 -14.77
CA PHE A 567 -18.00 -15.68 -14.06
C PHE A 567 -18.86 -15.45 -12.83
N VAL A 568 -18.31 -14.69 -11.88
CA VAL A 568 -19.11 -13.96 -10.90
C VAL A 568 -19.18 -12.51 -11.37
N VAL A 569 -20.39 -12.02 -11.55
CA VAL A 569 -20.65 -10.68 -12.09
C VAL A 569 -21.46 -9.87 -11.09
N LEU A 570 -21.05 -8.64 -10.86
CA LEU A 570 -21.77 -7.66 -10.04
C LEU A 570 -22.53 -6.72 -10.95
N ILE A 571 -23.78 -6.45 -10.62
CA ILE A 571 -24.61 -5.46 -11.29
C ILE A 571 -24.86 -4.32 -10.30
N PRO A 572 -24.07 -3.22 -10.37
CA PRO A 572 -24.09 -2.17 -9.35
C PRO A 572 -25.39 -1.38 -9.25
N ARG A 573 -26.14 -1.26 -10.35
CA ARG A 573 -27.40 -0.50 -10.36
C ARG A 573 -28.51 -1.26 -9.62
N GLU A 574 -28.52 -2.57 -9.75
CA GLU A 574 -29.50 -3.49 -9.17
C GLU A 574 -29.07 -3.98 -7.77
N ASN A 575 -27.81 -3.78 -7.37
CA ASN A 575 -27.21 -4.33 -6.16
C ASN A 575 -27.32 -5.87 -6.11
N VAL A 576 -27.06 -6.52 -7.24
CA VAL A 576 -27.15 -7.98 -7.38
C VAL A 576 -25.83 -8.57 -7.84
N LYS A 577 -25.49 -9.74 -7.31
CA LYS A 577 -24.39 -10.60 -7.74
C LYS A 577 -24.95 -11.83 -8.43
N LEU A 578 -24.35 -12.22 -9.55
CA LEU A 578 -24.75 -13.37 -10.38
C LEU A 578 -23.58 -14.35 -10.56
N ASN A 579 -23.87 -15.64 -10.59
CA ASN A 579 -23.06 -16.61 -11.30
C ASN A 579 -23.48 -16.57 -12.77
N PHE A 580 -22.60 -16.11 -13.66
CA PHE A 580 -22.88 -15.91 -15.08
C PHE A 580 -22.17 -16.96 -15.93
N VAL A 581 -22.83 -17.48 -16.96
CA VAL A 581 -22.36 -18.51 -17.87
C VAL A 581 -22.57 -18.04 -19.31
N LEU A 582 -21.56 -18.17 -20.17
CA LEU A 582 -21.71 -17.80 -21.58
C LEU A 582 -22.63 -18.78 -22.30
N GLY A 583 -23.68 -18.25 -22.93
CA GLY A 583 -24.54 -18.97 -23.85
C GLY A 583 -23.92 -19.13 -25.23
N GLY A 584 -24.34 -20.16 -25.95
CA GLY A 584 -23.94 -20.44 -27.34
C GLY A 584 -22.61 -21.18 -27.51
N ILE A 585 -21.86 -21.42 -26.43
CA ILE A 585 -20.55 -22.06 -26.50
C ILE A 585 -20.32 -23.09 -25.38
N ARG A 586 -19.40 -24.02 -25.61
CA ARG A 586 -18.82 -24.91 -24.60
C ARG A 586 -17.32 -24.66 -24.51
N ALA A 587 -16.90 -23.99 -23.44
CA ALA A 587 -15.48 -23.86 -23.11
C ALA A 587 -15.01 -25.10 -22.34
N PRO A 588 -13.79 -25.62 -22.61
CA PRO A 588 -13.23 -26.73 -21.86
C PRO A 588 -13.05 -26.38 -20.38
N LYS A 589 -13.16 -27.38 -19.51
CA LYS A 589 -13.01 -27.20 -18.06
C LYS A 589 -11.53 -27.04 -17.69
N SER A 590 -11.17 -25.93 -17.05
CA SER A 590 -9.92 -25.82 -16.31
C SER A 590 -10.00 -26.65 -15.02
N ALA A 591 -8.87 -27.21 -14.56
CA ALA A 591 -8.76 -27.73 -13.20
C ALA A 591 -9.03 -26.60 -12.20
N ARG A 592 -9.87 -26.83 -11.18
CA ARG A 592 -10.08 -25.84 -10.11
C ARG A 592 -9.17 -26.11 -8.92
N ASN A 593 -8.87 -27.38 -8.70
CA ASN A 593 -7.98 -27.88 -7.66
C ASN A 593 -6.96 -28.85 -8.26
N PRO A 594 -5.84 -29.15 -7.56
CA PRO A 594 -4.84 -30.13 -8.03
C PRO A 594 -5.37 -31.54 -8.33
N ASN A 595 -6.57 -31.87 -7.83
CA ASN A 595 -7.22 -33.16 -8.04
C ASN A 595 -8.23 -33.18 -9.21
N ASP A 596 -8.53 -32.04 -9.82
CA ASP A 596 -9.48 -31.97 -10.94
C ASP A 596 -8.74 -32.20 -12.25
N LYS A 597 -9.24 -33.10 -13.11
CA LYS A 597 -8.73 -33.23 -14.48
C LYS A 597 -9.17 -32.01 -15.29
N ALA A 598 -8.21 -31.24 -15.79
CA ALA A 598 -8.45 -30.24 -16.81
C ALA A 598 -8.73 -30.93 -18.16
N GLU A 599 -9.67 -30.37 -18.92
CA GLU A 599 -9.82 -30.71 -20.34
C GLU A 599 -8.75 -29.95 -21.15
N PRO A 600 -8.29 -30.49 -22.30
CA PRO A 600 -7.35 -29.79 -23.17
C PRO A 600 -7.80 -28.35 -23.47
N PHE A 601 -6.86 -27.41 -23.40
CA PHE A 601 -7.09 -25.97 -23.58
C PHE A 601 -8.01 -25.30 -22.53
N GLY A 602 -8.43 -26.01 -21.48
CA GLY A 602 -9.27 -25.46 -20.43
C GLY A 602 -8.59 -24.41 -19.58
N GLN A 603 -7.30 -24.60 -19.27
CA GLN A 603 -6.53 -23.63 -18.49
C GLN A 603 -6.26 -22.36 -19.29
N GLU A 604 -5.92 -22.49 -20.57
CA GLU A 604 -5.68 -21.40 -21.50
C GLU A 604 -6.94 -20.55 -21.71
N ALA A 605 -8.11 -21.20 -21.83
CA ALA A 605 -9.40 -20.52 -21.86
C ALA A 605 -9.66 -19.71 -20.58
N HIS A 606 -9.35 -20.29 -19.42
CA HIS A 606 -9.46 -19.63 -18.13
C HIS A 606 -8.48 -18.45 -18.01
N ASP A 607 -7.22 -18.63 -18.38
CA ASP A 607 -6.20 -17.59 -18.30
C ASP A 607 -6.51 -16.40 -19.23
N LEU A 608 -7.03 -16.67 -20.43
CA LEU A 608 -7.50 -15.62 -21.34
C LEU A 608 -8.66 -14.83 -20.72
N ALA A 609 -9.65 -15.52 -20.15
CA ALA A 609 -10.77 -14.92 -19.45
C ALA A 609 -10.31 -14.07 -18.24
N SER A 610 -9.46 -14.62 -17.39
CA SER A 610 -8.85 -13.93 -16.25
C SER A 610 -8.09 -12.68 -16.68
N LYS A 611 -7.31 -12.76 -17.77
CA LYS A 611 -6.54 -11.63 -18.31
C LYS A 611 -7.42 -10.53 -18.88
N ARG A 612 -8.49 -10.88 -19.60
CA ARG A 612 -9.33 -9.93 -20.35
C ARG A 612 -10.45 -9.34 -19.52
N LEU A 613 -10.94 -10.04 -18.49
CA LEU A 613 -12.20 -9.70 -17.82
C LEU A 613 -12.08 -9.36 -16.34
N THR A 614 -11.08 -9.85 -15.60
CA THR A 614 -10.99 -9.61 -14.14
C THR A 614 -11.12 -8.13 -13.80
N GLN A 615 -12.12 -7.80 -12.97
CA GLN A 615 -12.46 -6.45 -12.51
C GLN A 615 -12.77 -5.43 -13.63
N ARG A 616 -13.09 -5.88 -14.84
CA ARG A 616 -13.48 -5.02 -15.95
C ARG A 616 -14.95 -4.68 -15.90
N ASP A 617 -15.25 -3.46 -16.36
CA ASP A 617 -16.60 -3.10 -16.76
C ASP A 617 -16.94 -3.84 -18.06
N VAL A 618 -18.08 -4.51 -18.05
CA VAL A 618 -18.60 -5.31 -19.16
C VAL A 618 -20.08 -4.96 -19.37
N LEU A 619 -20.61 -5.35 -20.52
CA LEU A 619 -22.05 -5.39 -20.75
C LEU A 619 -22.49 -6.85 -20.79
N ILE A 620 -23.64 -7.17 -20.19
CA ILE A 620 -24.20 -8.52 -20.25
C ILE A 620 -25.64 -8.50 -20.79
N ASP A 621 -25.98 -9.53 -21.57
CA ASP A 621 -27.35 -9.86 -21.94
C ASP A 621 -27.72 -11.16 -21.21
N VAL A 622 -28.74 -11.14 -20.36
CA VAL A 622 -29.26 -12.35 -19.70
C VAL A 622 -30.29 -13.00 -20.62
N HIS A 623 -30.17 -14.31 -20.87
CA HIS A 623 -31.06 -15.07 -21.73
C HIS A 623 -31.91 -16.06 -20.92
N ASN A 624 -31.30 -16.81 -20.01
CA ASN A 624 -31.99 -17.82 -19.21
C ASN A 624 -31.23 -18.14 -17.91
N ILE A 625 -31.66 -19.15 -17.17
CA ILE A 625 -30.97 -19.73 -16.01
C ILE A 625 -30.79 -21.24 -16.18
N ASP A 626 -29.75 -21.80 -15.57
CA ASP A 626 -29.52 -23.24 -15.47
C ASP A 626 -30.26 -23.87 -14.27
N LYS A 627 -30.14 -25.20 -14.12
CA LYS A 627 -30.82 -25.97 -13.07
C LYS A 627 -30.37 -25.65 -11.65
N VAL A 628 -29.23 -24.97 -11.48
CA VAL A 628 -28.64 -24.63 -10.17
C VAL A 628 -28.65 -23.12 -9.89
N GLY A 629 -29.27 -22.31 -10.75
CA GLY A 629 -29.41 -20.86 -10.57
C GLY A 629 -28.28 -20.02 -11.16
N GLY A 630 -27.46 -20.58 -12.06
CA GLY A 630 -26.52 -19.83 -12.91
C GLY A 630 -27.24 -19.13 -14.06
N PHE A 631 -26.92 -17.88 -14.32
CA PHE A 631 -27.52 -17.06 -15.38
C PHE A 631 -26.76 -17.29 -16.69
N ILE A 632 -27.47 -17.71 -17.73
CA ILE A 632 -26.93 -17.96 -19.07
C ILE A 632 -27.14 -16.71 -19.92
N GLY A 633 -26.11 -16.26 -20.63
CA GLY A 633 -26.20 -15.05 -21.42
C GLY A 633 -24.97 -14.71 -22.26
N ALA A 634 -24.99 -13.55 -22.89
CA ALA A 634 -23.84 -13.01 -23.62
C ALA A 634 -23.10 -11.96 -22.78
N LEU A 635 -21.77 -11.97 -22.83
CA LEU A 635 -20.91 -10.99 -22.17
C LEU A 635 -20.09 -10.25 -23.23
N TYR A 636 -20.03 -8.94 -23.11
CA TYR A 636 -19.31 -8.06 -24.02
C TYR A 636 -18.25 -7.25 -23.26
N ILE A 637 -17.04 -7.25 -23.79
CA ILE A 637 -15.94 -6.39 -23.34
C ILE A 637 -15.58 -5.47 -24.49
N ASN A 638 -15.59 -4.15 -24.28
CA ASN A 638 -15.38 -3.15 -25.35
C ASN A 638 -16.28 -3.38 -26.59
N ASN A 639 -17.57 -3.71 -26.37
CA ASN A 639 -18.55 -4.06 -27.40
C ASN A 639 -18.25 -5.34 -28.21
N GLU A 640 -17.23 -6.11 -27.84
CA GLU A 640 -16.88 -7.37 -28.47
C GLU A 640 -17.42 -8.55 -27.64
N SER A 641 -18.06 -9.52 -28.30
CA SER A 641 -18.58 -10.74 -27.64
C SER A 641 -17.43 -11.60 -27.13
N PHE A 642 -17.38 -11.83 -25.82
CA PHE A 642 -16.33 -12.67 -25.23
C PHE A 642 -16.49 -14.16 -25.60
N ALA A 643 -17.72 -14.60 -25.87
CA ALA A 643 -17.97 -15.96 -26.36
C ALA A 643 -17.34 -16.16 -27.75
N LYS A 644 -17.46 -15.16 -28.63
CA LYS A 644 -16.79 -15.17 -29.93
C LYS A 644 -15.27 -15.19 -29.80
N ILE A 645 -14.69 -14.35 -28.93
CA ILE A 645 -13.24 -14.33 -28.69
C ILE A 645 -12.74 -15.73 -28.31
N LEU A 646 -13.43 -16.43 -27.40
CA LEU A 646 -13.03 -17.79 -27.01
C LEU A 646 -13.09 -18.78 -28.18
N VAL A 647 -14.12 -18.69 -29.03
CA VAL A 647 -14.26 -19.55 -30.21
C VAL A 647 -13.18 -19.25 -31.25
N GLU A 648 -12.90 -17.98 -31.55
CA GLU A 648 -11.89 -17.57 -32.55
C GLU A 648 -10.44 -17.91 -32.15
N GLU A 649 -10.16 -17.95 -30.84
CA GLU A 649 -8.88 -18.43 -30.29
C GLU A 649 -8.81 -19.97 -30.21
N GLY A 650 -9.89 -20.68 -30.53
CA GLY A 650 -9.96 -22.14 -30.45
C GLY A 650 -10.04 -22.67 -29.01
N PHE A 651 -10.54 -21.86 -28.07
CA PHE A 651 -10.69 -22.19 -26.66
C PHE A 651 -12.15 -22.49 -26.26
N ALA A 652 -13.05 -22.57 -27.22
CA ALA A 652 -14.41 -23.06 -27.04
C ALA A 652 -14.97 -23.62 -28.35
N THR A 653 -15.93 -24.53 -28.25
CA THR A 653 -16.74 -24.99 -29.39
C THR A 653 -18.12 -24.35 -29.37
N VAL A 654 -18.78 -24.28 -30.52
CA VAL A 654 -20.15 -23.76 -30.65
C VAL A 654 -21.12 -24.82 -30.15
N HIS A 655 -22.09 -24.39 -29.34
CA HIS A 655 -23.20 -25.23 -28.91
C HIS A 655 -24.46 -24.80 -29.67
N SER A 656 -24.75 -25.43 -30.81
CA SER A 656 -25.76 -24.99 -31.79
C SER A 656 -27.10 -24.60 -31.18
N TYR A 657 -27.73 -25.49 -30.39
CA TYR A 657 -29.01 -25.19 -29.72
C TYR A 657 -28.95 -23.93 -28.82
N SER A 658 -27.86 -23.75 -28.06
CA SER A 658 -27.72 -22.61 -27.17
C SER A 658 -27.42 -21.32 -27.95
N ALA A 659 -26.75 -21.44 -29.10
CA ALA A 659 -26.40 -20.33 -29.97
C ALA A 659 -27.60 -19.81 -30.76
N GLU A 660 -28.48 -20.72 -31.19
CA GLU A 660 -29.79 -20.40 -31.77
C GLU A 660 -30.70 -19.69 -30.76
N GLN A 661 -30.85 -20.25 -29.56
CA GLN A 661 -31.62 -19.63 -28.48
C GLN A 661 -31.08 -18.24 -28.09
N SER A 662 -29.78 -18.02 -28.25
CA SER A 662 -29.11 -16.75 -27.97
C SER A 662 -29.09 -15.78 -29.15
N GLY A 663 -29.55 -16.19 -30.33
CA GLY A 663 -29.61 -15.38 -31.55
C GLY A 663 -28.24 -15.06 -32.16
N ASN A 664 -27.18 -15.78 -31.81
CA ASN A 664 -25.81 -15.52 -32.24
C ASN A 664 -25.14 -16.70 -32.97
N SER A 665 -25.94 -17.69 -33.40
CA SER A 665 -25.46 -18.90 -34.09
C SER A 665 -24.56 -18.60 -35.29
N ASN A 666 -25.01 -17.75 -36.23
CA ASN A 666 -24.24 -17.43 -37.44
C ASN A 666 -22.87 -16.80 -37.12
N GLU A 667 -22.79 -15.92 -36.12
CA GLU A 667 -21.53 -15.27 -35.75
C GLU A 667 -20.55 -16.26 -35.11
N LEU A 668 -21.06 -17.12 -34.21
CA LEU A 668 -20.25 -18.12 -33.51
C LEU A 668 -19.78 -19.24 -34.45
N GLN A 669 -20.64 -19.73 -35.34
CA GLN A 669 -20.26 -20.72 -36.36
C GLN A 669 -19.20 -20.18 -37.32
N ALA A 670 -19.34 -18.92 -37.75
CA ALA A 670 -18.33 -18.28 -38.59
C ALA A 670 -16.98 -18.11 -37.86
N ALA A 671 -17.01 -17.81 -36.56
CA ALA A 671 -15.82 -17.76 -35.72
C ALA A 671 -15.15 -19.14 -35.56
N GLU A 672 -15.94 -20.19 -35.35
CA GLU A 672 -15.43 -21.55 -35.19
C GLU A 672 -14.80 -22.06 -36.48
N LYS A 673 -15.45 -21.80 -37.62
CA LYS A 673 -14.89 -22.10 -38.94
C LYS A 673 -13.50 -21.47 -39.11
N ARG A 674 -13.35 -20.19 -38.76
CA ARG A 674 -12.03 -19.50 -38.80
C ARG A 674 -11.01 -20.17 -37.87
N ALA A 675 -11.41 -20.60 -36.69
CA ALA A 675 -10.51 -21.26 -35.74
C ALA A 675 -10.08 -22.66 -36.21
N LYS A 676 -11.00 -23.41 -36.83
CA LYS A 676 -10.74 -24.71 -37.49
C LYS A 676 -9.75 -24.57 -38.64
N GLU A 677 -10.04 -23.65 -39.58
CA GLU A 677 -9.17 -23.36 -40.73
C GLU A 677 -7.77 -22.90 -40.30
N ALA A 678 -7.68 -22.13 -39.21
CA ALA A 678 -6.42 -21.67 -38.65
C ALA A 678 -5.74 -22.67 -37.70
N LYS A 679 -6.33 -23.87 -37.47
CA LYS A 679 -5.85 -24.91 -36.55
C LYS A 679 -5.47 -24.39 -35.16
N ARG A 680 -6.31 -23.52 -34.60
CA ARG A 680 -6.07 -22.87 -33.29
C ARG A 680 -6.62 -23.71 -32.15
N GLY A 681 -5.88 -23.76 -31.03
CA GLY A 681 -6.33 -24.37 -29.77
C GLY A 681 -6.84 -25.80 -29.94
N LEU A 682 -8.12 -26.02 -29.62
CA LEU A 682 -8.83 -27.29 -29.76
C LEU A 682 -8.71 -27.91 -31.17
N TRP A 683 -8.45 -27.08 -32.20
CA TRP A 683 -8.42 -27.49 -33.60
C TRP A 683 -7.02 -27.77 -34.15
N VAL A 684 -5.97 -27.79 -33.32
CA VAL A 684 -4.59 -28.08 -33.77
C VAL A 684 -4.51 -29.40 -34.55
N ASN A 685 -5.28 -30.40 -34.14
CA ASN A 685 -5.35 -31.73 -34.77
C ASN A 685 -6.64 -31.95 -35.58
N TRP A 686 -7.35 -30.88 -35.96
CA TRP A 686 -8.58 -31.00 -36.74
C TRP A 686 -8.28 -31.45 -38.18
N ASP A 687 -9.04 -32.45 -38.63
CA ASP A 687 -9.03 -32.96 -39.99
C ASP A 687 -10.32 -32.55 -40.71
N PRO A 688 -10.24 -31.78 -41.82
CA PRO A 688 -11.39 -31.41 -42.64
C PRO A 688 -12.27 -32.57 -43.10
N SER A 689 -11.74 -33.80 -43.21
CA SER A 689 -12.52 -34.96 -43.64
C SER A 689 -13.56 -35.44 -42.62
N LEU A 690 -13.49 -34.96 -41.37
CA LEU A 690 -14.44 -35.28 -40.30
C LEU A 690 -15.72 -34.43 -40.33
N ASP A 691 -15.77 -33.37 -41.13
CA ASP A 691 -16.90 -32.43 -41.23
C ASP A 691 -17.73 -32.62 -42.53
N VAL A 692 -17.64 -33.78 -43.20
CA VAL A 692 -18.52 -34.08 -44.36
C VAL A 692 -19.93 -34.41 -43.84
N PRO A 693 -20.99 -33.73 -44.31
CA PRO A 693 -22.34 -33.96 -43.79
C PRO A 693 -22.88 -35.30 -44.32
N GLU A 694 -23.23 -36.22 -43.42
CA GLU A 694 -24.20 -37.25 -43.74
C GLU A 694 -25.59 -36.58 -43.78
N GLU A 695 -26.24 -36.66 -44.94
CA GLU A 695 -27.66 -36.36 -45.10
C GLU A 695 -28.48 -37.38 -44.29
N GLU A 696 -29.40 -36.93 -43.43
CA GLU A 696 -30.82 -37.35 -43.39
C GLU A 696 -31.57 -36.87 -42.13
N ASP A 697 -32.74 -36.27 -42.42
CA ASP A 697 -34.02 -36.27 -41.72
C ASP A 697 -34.14 -35.85 -40.24
N GLU A 698 -34.55 -34.59 -40.08
CA GLU A 698 -35.24 -34.08 -38.90
C GLU A 698 -36.68 -34.61 -38.83
N THR A 699 -37.01 -35.31 -37.74
CA THR A 699 -38.35 -35.24 -37.13
C THR A 699 -38.21 -34.71 -35.70
N PRO A 700 -39.04 -33.74 -35.28
CA PRO A 700 -38.89 -33.11 -33.98
C PRO A 700 -39.58 -33.93 -32.88
N GLN A 701 -38.84 -34.33 -31.85
CA GLN A 701 -39.43 -34.72 -30.56
C GLN A 701 -38.82 -33.97 -29.38
N ASN A 702 -39.70 -33.30 -28.66
CA ASN A 702 -39.45 -32.60 -27.41
C ASN A 702 -38.87 -33.52 -26.32
N GLY A 703 -37.77 -33.08 -25.71
CA GLY A 703 -37.47 -33.33 -24.31
C GLY A 703 -36.53 -34.48 -23.98
N SER A 704 -35.23 -34.23 -23.98
CA SER A 704 -34.32 -34.50 -22.85
C SER A 704 -32.90 -34.07 -23.21
N ASN A 705 -32.19 -33.46 -22.25
CA ASN A 705 -30.80 -33.07 -22.43
C ASN A 705 -29.90 -34.31 -22.56
N GLY A 706 -29.15 -34.36 -23.65
CA GLY A 706 -27.84 -34.97 -23.73
C GLY A 706 -27.82 -36.48 -23.75
N ASP A 707 -27.69 -37.06 -24.94
CA ASP A 707 -26.98 -38.33 -25.15
C ASP A 707 -26.64 -38.43 -26.64
N ALA A 708 -25.57 -37.75 -27.04
CA ALA A 708 -24.75 -38.34 -28.09
C ALA A 708 -24.12 -39.61 -27.48
N PRO A 709 -24.08 -40.75 -28.18
CA PRO A 709 -23.44 -41.95 -27.65
C PRO A 709 -22.02 -41.61 -27.21
N LEU A 710 -21.73 -41.78 -25.92
CA LEU A 710 -20.37 -41.65 -25.42
C LEU A 710 -19.51 -42.68 -26.14
N THR A 711 -18.45 -42.23 -26.80
CA THR A 711 -17.46 -43.10 -27.42
C THR A 711 -16.89 -44.04 -26.36
N ARG A 712 -16.91 -45.35 -26.60
CA ARG A 712 -16.38 -46.38 -25.70
C ARG A 712 -14.93 -46.07 -25.33
N GLU A 713 -14.71 -45.61 -24.10
CA GLU A 713 -13.36 -45.38 -23.57
C GLU A 713 -12.76 -46.71 -23.11
N LYS A 714 -11.47 -46.90 -23.37
CA LYS A 714 -10.69 -48.04 -22.87
C LYS A 714 -10.01 -47.59 -21.58
N ASP A 715 -10.62 -47.89 -20.44
CA ASP A 715 -10.10 -47.59 -19.10
C ASP A 715 -10.02 -48.89 -18.30
N TYR A 716 -9.04 -49.72 -18.67
CA TYR A 716 -8.76 -50.97 -17.99
C TYR A 716 -7.95 -50.73 -16.72
N ARG A 717 -8.40 -51.32 -15.62
CA ARG A 717 -7.75 -51.25 -14.32
C ARG A 717 -7.74 -52.62 -13.69
N ASP A 718 -6.61 -52.99 -13.12
CA ASP A 718 -6.53 -54.17 -12.27
C ASP A 718 -7.27 -53.86 -10.96
N VAL A 719 -8.22 -54.70 -10.57
CA VAL A 719 -9.10 -54.49 -9.43
C VAL A 719 -9.34 -55.77 -8.65
N MET A 720 -9.81 -55.62 -7.42
CA MET A 720 -10.35 -56.69 -6.60
C MET A 720 -11.67 -56.24 -5.99
N ILE A 721 -12.72 -57.06 -6.10
CA ILE A 721 -13.98 -56.82 -5.37
C ILE A 721 -13.79 -57.23 -3.92
N THR A 722 -13.92 -56.26 -3.00
CA THR A 722 -13.73 -56.46 -1.56
C THR A 722 -15.03 -56.62 -0.79
N ASN A 723 -16.15 -56.13 -1.33
CA ASN A 723 -17.46 -56.30 -0.73
C ASN A 723 -18.57 -56.15 -1.78
N ILE A 724 -19.63 -56.93 -1.66
CA ILE A 724 -20.89 -56.75 -2.39
C ILE A 724 -21.98 -56.56 -1.34
N ASP A 725 -22.73 -55.46 -1.41
CA ASP A 725 -23.81 -55.21 -0.46
C ASP A 725 -25.10 -55.96 -0.82
N GLU A 726 -26.10 -55.91 0.08
CA GLU A 726 -27.40 -56.58 -0.08
C GLU A 726 -28.20 -56.10 -1.31
N SER A 727 -27.79 -55.00 -1.95
CA SER A 727 -28.38 -54.49 -3.19
C SER A 727 -27.60 -54.87 -4.45
N GLY A 728 -26.52 -55.64 -4.31
CA GLY A 728 -25.62 -56.04 -5.39
C GLY A 728 -24.62 -54.96 -5.80
N LYS A 729 -24.50 -53.85 -5.05
CA LYS A 729 -23.48 -52.84 -5.32
C LYS A 729 -22.13 -53.33 -4.82
N CYS A 730 -21.12 -53.12 -5.65
CA CYS A 730 -19.77 -53.59 -5.41
C CYS A 730 -18.90 -52.50 -4.77
N LYS A 731 -17.95 -52.93 -3.96
CA LYS A 731 -16.82 -52.14 -3.49
C LYS A 731 -15.57 -52.77 -4.07
N ILE A 732 -14.80 -51.96 -4.78
CA ILE A 732 -13.57 -52.42 -5.43
C ILE A 732 -12.35 -51.67 -4.90
N GLN A 733 -11.23 -52.37 -4.80
CA GLN A 733 -9.91 -51.78 -4.68
C GLN A 733 -9.24 -51.80 -6.05
N ILE A 734 -8.59 -50.71 -6.44
CA ILE A 734 -7.79 -50.66 -7.67
C ILE A 734 -6.37 -51.11 -7.31
N ILE A 735 -5.94 -52.23 -7.86
CA ILE A 735 -4.64 -52.83 -7.63
C ILE A 735 -3.56 -51.89 -8.16
N GLY A 736 -2.58 -51.56 -7.31
CA GLY A 736 -1.47 -50.69 -7.67
C GLY A 736 -0.87 -50.00 -6.46
N THR A 737 -0.35 -48.79 -6.65
CA THR A 737 0.35 -48.05 -5.59
C THR A 737 -0.53 -47.77 -4.36
N GLY A 738 -1.85 -47.64 -4.54
CA GLY A 738 -2.81 -47.42 -3.46
C GLY A 738 -2.96 -48.64 -2.55
N THR A 739 -3.13 -49.83 -3.12
CA THR A 739 -3.23 -51.08 -2.37
C THR A 739 -1.89 -51.49 -1.76
N SER A 740 -0.75 -51.27 -2.43
CA SER A 740 0.57 -51.48 -1.81
C SER A 740 0.82 -50.55 -0.62
N ALA A 741 0.37 -49.30 -0.71
CA ALA A 741 0.41 -48.36 0.42
C ALA A 741 -0.56 -48.78 1.54
N LEU A 742 -1.72 -49.35 1.20
CA LEU A 742 -2.66 -49.91 2.17
C LEU A 742 -2.06 -51.08 2.94
N GLU A 743 -1.42 -52.04 2.28
CA GLU A 743 -0.75 -53.17 2.93
C GLU A 743 0.33 -52.71 3.92
N THR A 744 1.14 -51.74 3.50
CA THR A 744 2.17 -51.11 4.34
C THR A 744 1.52 -50.40 5.54
N MET A 745 0.46 -49.63 5.30
CA MET A 745 -0.27 -48.91 6.33
C MET A 745 -0.94 -49.87 7.31
N MET A 746 -1.60 -50.93 6.84
CA MET A 746 -2.28 -51.94 7.65
C MET A 746 -1.29 -52.71 8.53
N THR A 747 -0.07 -52.97 8.05
CA THR A 747 1.01 -53.54 8.86
C THR A 747 1.37 -52.61 10.03
N GLN A 748 1.56 -51.31 9.75
CA GLN A 748 1.81 -50.30 10.78
C GLN A 748 0.61 -50.10 11.72
N PHE A 749 -0.61 -50.19 11.19
CA PHE A 749 -1.86 -50.03 11.92
C PHE A 749 -2.05 -51.17 12.94
N LYS A 750 -1.77 -52.40 12.52
CA LYS A 750 -1.76 -53.57 13.38
C LYS A 750 -0.74 -53.41 14.51
N SER A 751 0.52 -53.06 14.20
CA SER A 751 1.56 -52.81 15.21
C SER A 751 1.17 -51.70 16.18
N PHE A 752 0.56 -50.61 15.68
CA PHE A 752 0.10 -49.50 16.52
C PHE A 752 -0.96 -49.94 17.53
N HIS A 753 -1.96 -50.72 17.10
CA HIS A 753 -3.05 -51.15 17.97
C HIS A 753 -2.70 -52.31 18.93
N LEU A 754 -1.56 -52.98 18.72
CA LEU A 754 -0.98 -53.95 19.66
C LEU A 754 -0.40 -53.28 20.92
N ASN A 755 0.05 -52.03 20.82
CA ASN A 755 0.62 -51.31 21.96
C ASN A 755 -0.48 -50.95 22.99
N PRO A 756 -0.37 -51.39 24.27
CA PRO A 756 -1.35 -51.09 25.31
C PRO A 756 -1.62 -49.60 25.54
N ALA A 757 -0.65 -48.72 25.26
CA ALA A 757 -0.81 -47.27 25.39
C ALA A 757 -1.87 -46.69 24.42
N ASN A 758 -2.19 -47.40 23.34
CA ASN A 758 -3.11 -46.95 22.29
C ASN A 758 -4.52 -47.53 22.45
N LYS A 759 -4.89 -47.98 23.67
CA LYS A 759 -6.20 -48.59 23.97
C LYS A 759 -7.32 -47.60 24.30
N ALA A 760 -7.02 -46.30 24.34
CA ALA A 760 -8.01 -45.27 24.64
C ALA A 760 -9.18 -45.30 23.65
N GLY A 761 -10.41 -45.34 24.18
CA GLY A 761 -11.64 -45.24 23.41
C GLY A 761 -11.98 -43.80 23.04
N LEU A 762 -13.15 -43.60 22.42
CA LEU A 762 -13.66 -42.27 22.11
C LEU A 762 -13.98 -41.46 23.38
N THR A 763 -13.72 -40.15 23.36
CA THR A 763 -13.96 -39.23 24.50
C THR A 763 -15.41 -38.76 24.60
N GLY A 764 -16.28 -39.16 23.67
CA GLY A 764 -17.68 -38.79 23.62
C GLY A 764 -18.44 -39.54 22.52
N PRO A 765 -19.73 -39.20 22.30
CA PRO A 765 -20.53 -39.82 21.25
C PRO A 765 -19.91 -39.61 19.86
N PRO A 766 -19.72 -40.68 19.05
CA PRO A 766 -19.21 -40.57 17.69
C PRO A 766 -20.15 -39.73 16.81
N LYS A 767 -19.60 -38.95 15.88
CA LYS A 767 -20.37 -38.12 14.95
C LYS A 767 -20.45 -38.76 13.57
N THR A 768 -21.60 -38.67 12.90
CA THR A 768 -21.73 -39.08 11.50
C THR A 768 -20.67 -38.41 10.63
N GLY A 769 -19.96 -39.21 9.84
CA GLY A 769 -18.87 -38.77 8.98
C GLY A 769 -17.48 -38.75 9.64
N GLU A 770 -17.37 -38.94 10.96
CA GLU A 770 -16.10 -39.02 11.69
C GLU A 770 -15.31 -40.27 11.33
N TYR A 771 -13.99 -40.15 11.21
CA TYR A 771 -13.09 -41.29 10.99
C TYR A 771 -12.61 -41.85 12.32
N VAL A 772 -12.68 -43.17 12.45
CA VAL A 772 -12.36 -43.92 13.67
C VAL A 772 -11.57 -45.18 13.30
N ALA A 773 -10.99 -45.83 14.29
CA ALA A 773 -10.47 -47.18 14.17
C ALA A 773 -11.47 -48.14 14.82
N SER A 774 -11.74 -49.27 14.14
CA SER A 774 -12.60 -50.32 14.68
C SER A 774 -12.00 -51.70 14.39
N LYS A 775 -12.35 -52.67 15.23
CA LYS A 775 -11.97 -54.07 15.05
C LYS A 775 -13.05 -54.76 14.22
N PHE A 776 -12.70 -55.33 13.08
CA PHE A 776 -13.66 -56.11 12.29
C PHE A 776 -13.95 -57.43 13.01
N SER A 777 -15.23 -57.81 13.11
CA SER A 777 -15.64 -58.97 13.90
C SER A 777 -15.19 -60.31 13.32
N ALA A 778 -15.07 -60.44 11.99
CA ALA A 778 -14.75 -61.71 11.36
C ALA A 778 -13.28 -62.16 11.57
N ASP A 779 -12.33 -61.24 11.58
CA ASP A 779 -10.88 -61.55 11.67
C ASP A 779 -10.19 -60.99 12.92
N GLY A 780 -10.91 -60.16 13.67
CA GLY A 780 -10.38 -59.48 14.83
C GLY A 780 -9.20 -58.54 14.55
N GLN A 781 -9.05 -58.01 13.33
CA GLN A 781 -8.02 -57.02 13.02
C GLN A 781 -8.58 -55.59 13.11
N TRP A 782 -7.70 -54.62 13.32
CA TRP A 782 -8.08 -53.21 13.37
C TRP A 782 -8.02 -52.59 11.98
N TYR A 783 -9.02 -51.79 11.65
CA TYR A 783 -9.17 -51.13 10.35
C TYR A 783 -9.57 -49.67 10.51
N ARG A 784 -9.30 -48.86 9.48
CA ARG A 784 -9.84 -47.51 9.36
C ARG A 784 -11.31 -47.59 8.99
N ALA A 785 -12.14 -46.86 9.72
CA ALA A 785 -13.58 -46.83 9.51
C ALA A 785 -14.12 -45.40 9.56
N ARG A 786 -15.35 -45.22 9.05
CA ARG A 786 -16.08 -43.96 9.10
C ARG A 786 -17.48 -44.21 9.66
N ILE A 787 -17.93 -43.34 10.55
CA ILE A 787 -19.28 -43.42 11.13
C ILE A 787 -20.31 -43.08 10.04
N ARG A 788 -21.22 -44.02 9.74
CA ARG A 788 -22.33 -43.84 8.80
C ARG A 788 -23.59 -43.37 9.53
N ALA A 789 -23.93 -44.02 10.64
CA ALA A 789 -25.07 -43.68 11.49
C ALA A 789 -24.72 -43.95 12.96
N ASN A 790 -25.38 -43.24 13.88
CA ASN A 790 -25.15 -43.39 15.32
C ASN A 790 -26.47 -43.60 16.06
N ASP A 791 -26.61 -44.75 16.72
CA ASP A 791 -27.69 -45.07 17.64
C ASP A 791 -27.27 -44.68 19.06
N ARG A 792 -27.61 -43.46 19.45
CA ARG A 792 -27.25 -42.90 20.76
C ARG A 792 -27.90 -43.64 21.94
N PRO A 793 -29.20 -44.01 21.88
CA PRO A 793 -29.82 -44.85 22.90
C PRO A 793 -29.10 -46.18 23.10
N ALA A 794 -28.77 -46.91 22.02
CA ALA A 794 -28.09 -48.19 22.10
C ALA A 794 -26.58 -48.08 22.39
N LYS A 795 -25.99 -46.89 22.25
CA LYS A 795 -24.53 -46.64 22.26
C LYS A 795 -23.80 -47.50 21.23
N GLU A 796 -24.42 -47.63 20.06
CA GLU A 796 -23.86 -48.32 18.91
C GLU A 796 -23.72 -47.35 17.74
N ALA A 797 -22.78 -47.63 16.85
CA ALA A 797 -22.62 -46.89 15.62
C ALA A 797 -22.52 -47.88 14.45
N GLU A 798 -23.21 -47.55 13.36
CA GLU A 798 -22.98 -48.20 12.07
C GLU A 798 -21.75 -47.55 11.43
N ILE A 799 -20.74 -48.37 11.16
CA ILE A 799 -19.49 -47.94 10.54
C ILE A 799 -19.31 -48.58 9.18
N VAL A 800 -18.57 -47.90 8.30
CA VAL A 800 -18.06 -48.48 7.06
C VAL A 800 -16.53 -48.53 7.12
N PHE A 801 -15.93 -49.69 6.82
CA PHE A 801 -14.50 -49.83 6.72
C PHE A 801 -14.03 -49.19 5.41
N VAL A 802 -13.37 -48.04 5.49
CA VAL A 802 -13.23 -47.14 4.33
C VAL A 802 -12.28 -47.67 3.25
N ASP A 803 -11.48 -48.67 3.60
CA ASP A 803 -10.54 -49.30 2.69
C ASP A 803 -11.10 -50.56 2.02
N TYR A 804 -12.16 -51.18 2.56
CA TYR A 804 -12.74 -52.44 2.07
C TYR A 804 -14.23 -52.34 1.71
N GLY A 805 -14.91 -51.34 2.26
CA GLY A 805 -16.28 -50.94 1.89
C GLY A 805 -17.40 -51.70 2.59
N ASN A 806 -17.10 -52.80 3.30
CA ASN A 806 -18.05 -53.50 4.17
C ASN A 806 -18.43 -52.65 5.40
N SER A 807 -19.60 -52.91 5.97
CA SER A 807 -20.16 -52.16 7.10
C SER A 807 -20.51 -53.06 8.28
N GLU A 808 -20.49 -52.51 9.50
CA GLU A 808 -20.81 -53.24 10.73
C GLU A 808 -21.46 -52.30 11.75
N LYS A 809 -22.42 -52.82 12.55
CA LYS A 809 -22.89 -52.13 13.76
C LYS A 809 -22.02 -52.52 14.93
N VAL A 810 -21.36 -51.54 15.55
CA VAL A 810 -20.41 -51.77 16.64
C VAL A 810 -20.72 -50.91 17.86
N PRO A 811 -20.60 -51.44 19.09
CA PRO A 811 -20.68 -50.64 20.31
C PRO A 811 -19.59 -49.57 20.34
N TRP A 812 -19.88 -48.38 20.89
CA TRP A 812 -18.89 -47.30 20.99
C TRP A 812 -17.63 -47.71 21.75
N ALA A 813 -17.75 -48.66 22.68
CA ALA A 813 -16.62 -49.22 23.44
C ALA A 813 -15.59 -49.97 22.57
N LYS A 814 -15.97 -50.39 21.35
CA LYS A 814 -15.07 -51.03 20.38
C LYS A 814 -14.43 -50.03 19.40
N LEU A 815 -14.76 -48.74 19.50
CA LEU A 815 -14.22 -47.68 18.65
C LEU A 815 -13.04 -46.96 19.32
N ARG A 816 -12.04 -46.60 18.52
CA ARG A 816 -10.91 -45.76 18.93
C ARG A 816 -10.76 -44.55 18.01
N PRO A 817 -10.20 -43.43 18.50
CA PRO A 817 -9.97 -42.26 17.66
C PRO A 817 -8.87 -42.53 16.62
N LEU A 818 -9.00 -41.92 15.43
CA LEU A 818 -8.03 -42.01 14.33
C LEU A 818 -7.26 -40.68 14.17
N ASN A 819 -6.51 -40.29 15.21
CA ASN A 819 -5.86 -38.96 15.27
C ASN A 819 -4.41 -38.94 14.76
N GLN A 820 -3.83 -40.11 14.50
CA GLN A 820 -2.43 -40.25 14.13
C GLN A 820 -2.22 -39.83 12.67
N PRO A 821 -1.37 -38.83 12.38
CA PRO A 821 -1.20 -38.30 11.01
C PRO A 821 -0.83 -39.35 9.97
N GLN A 822 -0.06 -40.37 10.35
CA GLN A 822 0.34 -41.46 9.47
C GLN A 822 -0.82 -42.36 9.00
N PHE A 823 -1.93 -42.42 9.74
CA PHE A 823 -3.13 -43.19 9.39
C PHE A 823 -4.26 -42.32 8.83
N SER A 824 -4.02 -41.01 8.73
CA SER A 824 -5.00 -40.04 8.28
C SER A 824 -5.52 -40.36 6.86
N PRO A 825 -6.82 -40.20 6.59
CA PRO A 825 -7.38 -40.26 5.24
C PRO A 825 -6.77 -39.24 4.27
N GLN A 826 -6.08 -38.21 4.77
CA GLN A 826 -5.31 -37.27 3.94
C GLN A 826 -3.98 -37.87 3.46
N LYS A 827 -3.36 -38.75 4.25
CA LYS A 827 -2.07 -39.38 3.94
C LYS A 827 -2.25 -40.56 2.97
N LEU A 828 -3.26 -41.38 3.21
CA LEU A 828 -3.71 -42.43 2.31
C LEU A 828 -5.23 -42.31 2.17
N LYS A 829 -5.71 -41.98 0.96
CA LYS A 829 -7.15 -41.89 0.69
C LYS A 829 -7.85 -43.23 1.00
N PRO A 830 -9.14 -43.25 1.33
CA PRO A 830 -9.95 -44.48 1.36
C PRO A 830 -9.73 -45.31 0.11
N GLN A 831 -9.46 -46.61 0.26
CA GLN A 831 -9.13 -47.49 -0.87
C GLN A 831 -10.32 -48.25 -1.47
N ALA A 832 -11.46 -48.30 -0.78
CA ALA A 832 -12.68 -48.86 -1.36
C ALA A 832 -13.40 -47.82 -2.22
N VAL A 833 -13.62 -48.17 -3.49
CA VAL A 833 -14.35 -47.35 -4.47
C VAL A 833 -15.71 -47.97 -4.73
N ASP A 834 -16.74 -47.14 -4.79
CA ASP A 834 -18.10 -47.55 -5.17
C ASP A 834 -18.14 -47.99 -6.63
N ALA A 835 -18.66 -49.18 -6.89
CA ALA A 835 -18.82 -49.72 -8.24
C ALA A 835 -20.13 -50.50 -8.42
N VAL A 836 -20.58 -50.61 -9.67
CA VAL A 836 -21.69 -51.46 -10.09
C VAL A 836 -21.35 -52.13 -11.41
N LEU A 837 -21.89 -53.33 -11.63
CA LEU A 837 -21.66 -54.06 -12.88
C LEU A 837 -22.43 -53.41 -14.03
N SER A 838 -21.70 -53.05 -15.09
CA SER A 838 -22.25 -52.43 -16.30
C SER A 838 -23.20 -53.36 -17.04
N LEU A 839 -24.23 -52.75 -17.65
CA LEU A 839 -25.17 -53.43 -18.56
C LEU A 839 -25.92 -54.61 -17.94
N LEU A 840 -26.03 -54.65 -16.60
CA LEU A 840 -26.79 -55.66 -15.85
C LEU A 840 -27.94 -55.01 -15.08
N GLN A 841 -29.07 -55.70 -15.07
CA GLN A 841 -30.20 -55.47 -14.18
C GLN A 841 -30.35 -56.70 -13.30
N LEU A 842 -30.13 -56.54 -11.99
CA LEU A 842 -30.30 -57.62 -11.01
C LEU A 842 -31.78 -57.87 -10.71
N PRO A 843 -32.15 -59.10 -10.28
CA PRO A 843 -33.51 -59.41 -9.84
C PRO A 843 -33.98 -58.50 -8.69
N THR A 844 -35.27 -58.15 -8.68
CA THR A 844 -35.87 -57.38 -7.58
C THR A 844 -36.49 -58.26 -6.50
N GLN A 845 -36.85 -59.50 -6.85
CA GLN A 845 -37.34 -60.48 -5.88
C GLN A 845 -36.19 -60.96 -5.01
N LYS A 846 -36.39 -60.95 -3.69
CA LYS A 846 -35.32 -61.14 -2.72
C LYS A 846 -34.57 -62.45 -2.89
N ASP A 847 -35.28 -63.56 -3.08
CA ASP A 847 -34.65 -64.89 -3.16
C ASP A 847 -33.70 -64.98 -4.37
N TYR A 848 -34.14 -64.53 -5.55
CA TYR A 848 -33.27 -64.45 -6.75
C TYR A 848 -32.16 -63.40 -6.63
N LEU A 849 -32.39 -62.29 -5.91
CA LEU A 849 -31.34 -61.31 -5.66
C LEU A 849 -30.24 -61.89 -4.74
N ASP A 850 -30.63 -62.61 -3.70
CA ASP A 850 -29.69 -63.28 -2.80
C ASP A 850 -28.85 -64.34 -3.55
N GLU A 851 -29.49 -65.13 -4.42
CA GLU A 851 -28.82 -66.10 -5.29
C GLU A 851 -27.86 -65.42 -6.29
N ALA A 852 -28.30 -64.34 -6.93
CA ALA A 852 -27.45 -63.57 -7.84
C ALA A 852 -26.24 -62.99 -7.12
N ILE A 853 -26.41 -62.43 -5.92
CA ILE A 853 -25.31 -61.91 -5.10
C ILE A 853 -24.37 -63.05 -4.68
N ALA A 854 -24.89 -64.21 -4.28
CA ALA A 854 -24.08 -65.38 -3.92
C ALA A 854 -23.23 -65.84 -5.11
N TYR A 855 -23.82 -65.93 -6.30
CA TYR A 855 -23.13 -66.31 -7.52
C TYR A 855 -22.06 -65.28 -7.92
N ILE A 856 -22.35 -63.98 -7.87
CA ILE A 856 -21.37 -62.93 -8.16
C ILE A 856 -20.20 -63.00 -7.16
N ASN A 857 -20.48 -63.26 -5.88
CA ASN A 857 -19.42 -63.46 -4.88
C ASN A 857 -18.53 -64.67 -5.22
N GLU A 858 -19.12 -65.80 -5.61
CA GLU A 858 -18.38 -67.01 -5.97
C GLU A 858 -17.44 -66.78 -7.17
N ILE A 859 -17.93 -66.11 -8.21
CA ILE A 859 -17.16 -65.97 -9.45
C ILE A 859 -16.22 -64.76 -9.44
N ALA A 860 -16.47 -63.72 -8.64
CA ALA A 860 -15.75 -62.45 -8.75
C ALA A 860 -15.14 -61.90 -7.44
N ALA A 861 -15.65 -62.24 -6.25
CA ALA A 861 -15.14 -61.66 -5.01
C ALA A 861 -13.75 -62.17 -4.65
N ASN A 862 -12.89 -61.28 -4.11
CA ASN A 862 -11.52 -61.56 -3.68
C ASN A 862 -10.60 -62.19 -4.76
N LYS A 863 -10.93 -62.03 -6.04
CA LYS A 863 -10.07 -62.38 -7.18
C LYS A 863 -9.40 -61.12 -7.73
N GLU A 864 -8.20 -61.27 -8.27
CA GLU A 864 -7.57 -60.24 -9.10
C GLU A 864 -8.22 -60.26 -10.48
N LEU A 865 -8.89 -59.17 -10.83
CA LEU A 865 -9.69 -59.03 -12.05
C LEU A 865 -9.24 -57.79 -12.81
N VAL A 866 -9.61 -57.71 -14.08
CA VAL A 866 -9.45 -56.50 -14.89
C VAL A 866 -10.82 -55.86 -15.10
N ALA A 867 -11.03 -54.65 -14.61
CA ALA A 867 -12.22 -53.86 -14.86
C ALA A 867 -12.00 -52.91 -16.02
N ASN A 868 -12.89 -52.90 -17.02
CA ASN A 868 -13.07 -51.73 -17.87
C ASN A 868 -14.06 -50.78 -17.20
N VAL A 869 -13.67 -49.52 -16.98
CA VAL A 869 -14.58 -48.48 -16.48
C VAL A 869 -15.37 -47.92 -17.65
N ASP A 870 -16.59 -48.41 -17.82
CA ASP A 870 -17.46 -48.06 -18.95
C ASP A 870 -18.11 -46.68 -18.79
N PHE A 871 -18.35 -46.28 -17.53
CA PHE A 871 -18.92 -44.99 -17.17
C PHE A 871 -18.61 -44.65 -15.71
N THR A 872 -18.40 -43.37 -15.40
CA THR A 872 -18.29 -42.88 -14.03
C THR A 872 -19.48 -41.98 -13.73
N ALA A 873 -20.31 -42.38 -12.77
CA ALA A 873 -21.48 -41.59 -12.36
C ALA A 873 -21.06 -40.25 -11.72
N PRO A 874 -21.89 -39.19 -11.79
CA PRO A 874 -21.56 -37.88 -11.22
C PRO A 874 -21.19 -37.89 -9.74
N GLU A 875 -21.75 -38.83 -8.97
CA GLU A 875 -21.47 -39.06 -7.55
C GLU A 875 -20.17 -39.85 -7.29
N GLY A 876 -19.52 -40.37 -8.33
CA GLY A 876 -18.24 -41.08 -8.27
C GLY A 876 -18.30 -42.61 -8.39
N THR A 877 -19.50 -43.21 -8.47
CA THR A 877 -19.67 -44.67 -8.66
C THR A 877 -19.16 -45.10 -10.03
N LEU A 878 -18.34 -46.15 -10.08
CA LEU A 878 -17.82 -46.72 -11.32
C LEU A 878 -18.77 -47.79 -11.87
N HIS A 879 -19.20 -47.65 -13.11
CA HIS A 879 -19.86 -48.71 -13.87
C HIS A 879 -18.78 -49.52 -14.57
N VAL A 880 -18.67 -50.81 -14.24
CA VAL A 880 -17.56 -51.65 -14.68
C VAL A 880 -18.01 -52.93 -15.39
N THR A 881 -17.29 -53.27 -16.46
CA THR A 881 -17.29 -54.61 -17.05
C THR A 881 -16.06 -55.35 -16.57
N LEU A 882 -16.25 -56.50 -15.92
CA LEU A 882 -15.17 -57.26 -15.30
C LEU A 882 -14.71 -58.41 -16.20
N TYR A 883 -13.40 -58.63 -16.21
CA TYR A 883 -12.72 -59.69 -16.94
C TYR A 883 -11.80 -60.44 -15.99
N ASP A 884 -11.71 -61.76 -16.17
CA ASP A 884 -10.74 -62.59 -15.48
C ASP A 884 -9.63 -62.97 -16.48
N GLN A 885 -8.39 -62.62 -16.15
CA GLN A 885 -7.24 -62.82 -17.04
C GLN A 885 -7.02 -64.29 -17.41
N HIS A 886 -7.53 -65.22 -16.61
CA HIS A 886 -7.40 -66.66 -16.84
C HIS A 886 -8.50 -67.25 -17.72
N THR A 887 -9.66 -66.59 -17.85
CA THR A 887 -10.86 -67.16 -18.49
C THR A 887 -11.48 -66.28 -19.58
N SER A 888 -11.24 -64.97 -19.58
CA SER A 888 -11.74 -64.02 -20.57
C SER A 888 -10.83 -63.93 -21.80
N GLU A 889 -11.12 -64.68 -22.87
CA GLU A 889 -10.34 -64.64 -24.12
C GLU A 889 -10.70 -63.45 -25.03
N LYS A 890 -11.97 -63.02 -25.03
CA LYS A 890 -12.48 -61.90 -25.84
C LYS A 890 -13.14 -60.84 -24.97
N LEU A 891 -13.27 -59.63 -25.52
CA LEU A 891 -13.97 -58.50 -24.87
C LEU A 891 -15.45 -58.77 -24.56
N THR A 892 -16.04 -59.76 -25.22
CA THR A 892 -17.42 -60.24 -24.99
C THR A 892 -17.52 -61.32 -23.92
N ASP A 893 -16.40 -61.90 -23.52
CA ASP A 893 -16.32 -62.99 -22.52
C ASP A 893 -16.07 -62.39 -21.13
N SER A 894 -16.91 -61.43 -20.75
CA SER A 894 -16.83 -60.77 -19.44
C SER A 894 -17.54 -61.59 -18.37
N ILE A 895 -17.14 -61.39 -17.12
CA ILE A 895 -17.87 -61.91 -15.95
C ILE A 895 -19.32 -61.40 -15.97
N ASN A 896 -19.57 -60.17 -16.43
CA ASN A 896 -20.92 -59.63 -16.61
C ASN A 896 -21.75 -60.50 -17.57
N ALA A 897 -21.16 -60.97 -18.67
CA ALA A 897 -21.85 -61.86 -19.61
C ALA A 897 -22.13 -63.25 -19.02
N GLU A 898 -21.23 -63.76 -18.16
CA GLU A 898 -21.44 -65.03 -17.47
C GLU A 898 -22.56 -64.96 -16.44
N ILE A 899 -22.69 -63.84 -15.72
CA ILE A 899 -23.81 -63.60 -14.78
C ILE A 899 -25.15 -63.65 -15.52
N VAL A 900 -25.24 -63.06 -16.72
CA VAL A 900 -26.44 -63.13 -17.56
C VAL A 900 -26.69 -64.55 -18.06
N ARG A 901 -25.64 -65.25 -18.52
CA ARG A 901 -25.73 -66.64 -19.02
C ARG A 901 -26.21 -67.63 -17.96
N ALA A 902 -25.85 -67.40 -16.70
CA ALA A 902 -26.28 -68.21 -15.57
C ALA A 902 -27.71 -67.88 -15.08
N GLY A 903 -28.37 -66.88 -15.66
CA GLY A 903 -29.71 -66.45 -15.24
C GLY A 903 -29.75 -65.64 -13.93
N ASN A 904 -28.60 -65.10 -13.50
CA ASN A 904 -28.47 -64.32 -12.27
C ASN A 904 -28.60 -62.79 -12.48
N ALA A 905 -28.68 -62.35 -13.74
CA ALA A 905 -29.05 -60.99 -14.12
C ALA A 905 -29.68 -60.99 -15.51
N MET A 906 -30.36 -59.89 -15.86
CA MET A 906 -30.86 -59.64 -17.21
C MET A 906 -30.24 -58.38 -17.81
N VAL A 907 -30.32 -58.24 -19.13
CA VAL A 907 -29.96 -57.00 -19.82
C VAL A 907 -31.00 -55.92 -19.47
N PRO A 908 -30.58 -54.69 -19.09
CA PRO A 908 -31.50 -53.62 -18.76
C PRO A 908 -32.50 -53.34 -19.88
N THR A 909 -33.79 -53.32 -19.53
CA THR A 909 -34.88 -53.04 -20.49
C THR A 909 -34.91 -51.57 -20.91
N LYS A 910 -34.46 -50.67 -20.03
CA LYS A 910 -34.35 -49.23 -20.28
C LYS A 910 -32.88 -48.79 -20.20
N LEU A 911 -32.27 -48.61 -21.37
CA LEU A 911 -30.88 -48.16 -21.48
C LEU A 911 -30.74 -46.67 -21.14
N LYS A 912 -29.83 -46.36 -20.22
CA LYS A 912 -29.25 -45.02 -20.03
C LYS A 912 -28.48 -44.67 -21.31
N GLY A 913 -28.38 -43.40 -21.72
CA GLY A 913 -27.84 -43.17 -23.05
C GLY A 913 -26.34 -43.38 -23.21
N TRP A 914 -25.56 -43.47 -22.12
CA TRP A 914 -24.20 -44.02 -22.21
C TRP A 914 -24.19 -45.52 -22.56
N GLU A 915 -25.18 -46.29 -22.10
CA GLU A 915 -25.31 -47.73 -22.40
C GLU A 915 -25.68 -47.98 -23.86
N ARG A 916 -26.30 -47.00 -24.55
CA ARG A 916 -26.67 -47.10 -25.98
C ARG A 916 -25.46 -47.18 -26.91
N GLY A 917 -24.28 -46.74 -26.46
CA GLY A 917 -23.03 -46.85 -27.20
C GLY A 917 -22.43 -48.28 -27.26
N TYR A 918 -23.02 -49.24 -26.53
CA TYR A 918 -22.49 -50.61 -26.37
C TYR A 918 -23.26 -51.64 -27.21
N GLY A 919 -23.66 -51.29 -28.44
CA GLY A 919 -24.54 -52.12 -29.27
C GLY A 919 -24.03 -53.53 -29.56
N ASP A 920 -22.71 -53.70 -29.75
CA ASP A 920 -22.05 -55.00 -29.93
C ASP A 920 -22.12 -55.86 -28.67
N VAL A 921 -21.80 -55.29 -27.51
CA VAL A 921 -21.84 -55.99 -26.20
C VAL A 921 -23.27 -56.31 -25.79
N LEU A 922 -24.21 -55.37 -25.95
CA LEU A 922 -25.62 -55.57 -25.68
C LEU A 922 -26.24 -56.69 -26.52
N LYS A 923 -25.80 -56.83 -27.78
CA LYS A 923 -26.22 -57.95 -28.64
C LYS A 923 -25.79 -59.28 -28.03
N THR A 924 -24.53 -59.43 -27.66
CA THR A 924 -24.03 -60.67 -27.04
C THR A 924 -24.69 -60.96 -25.69
N LEU A 925 -24.91 -59.96 -24.84
CA LEU A 925 -25.61 -60.16 -23.57
C LEU A 925 -27.05 -60.64 -23.77
N ARG A 926 -27.76 -60.12 -24.78
CA ARG A 926 -29.11 -60.60 -25.13
C ARG A 926 -29.09 -62.05 -25.61
N GLU A 927 -28.15 -62.42 -26.46
CA GLU A 927 -27.97 -63.82 -26.90
C GLU A 927 -27.73 -64.77 -25.70
N LYS A 928 -26.92 -64.34 -24.72
CA LYS A 928 -26.70 -65.11 -23.48
C LYS A 928 -27.95 -65.18 -22.59
N GLN A 929 -28.72 -64.09 -22.52
CA GLN A 929 -29.99 -64.05 -21.79
C GLN A 929 -31.03 -64.99 -22.42
N ASP A 930 -31.13 -65.02 -23.74
CA ASP A 930 -32.06 -65.91 -24.46
C ASP A 930 -31.73 -67.39 -24.23
N LEU A 931 -30.44 -67.73 -24.12
CA LEU A 931 -30.01 -69.07 -23.72
C LEU A 931 -30.39 -69.40 -22.27
N ALA A 932 -30.19 -68.46 -21.33
CA ALA A 932 -30.60 -68.65 -19.94
C ALA A 932 -32.12 -68.86 -19.81
N LYS A 933 -32.92 -68.14 -20.60
CA LYS A 933 -34.37 -68.32 -20.72
C LYS A 933 -34.74 -69.71 -21.26
N ALA A 934 -34.12 -70.12 -22.37
CA ALA A 934 -34.38 -71.41 -23.00
C ALA A 934 -34.04 -72.60 -22.09
N GLU A 935 -32.96 -72.48 -21.31
CA GLU A 935 -32.49 -73.49 -20.37
C GLU A 935 -33.13 -73.38 -18.97
N ARG A 936 -33.98 -72.37 -18.74
CA ARG A 936 -34.68 -72.12 -17.46
C ARG A 936 -33.72 -71.98 -16.26
N LEU A 937 -32.64 -71.23 -16.45
CA LEU A 937 -31.61 -71.03 -15.42
C LEU A 937 -31.91 -69.83 -14.51
N GLY A 938 -31.56 -69.94 -13.23
CA GLY A 938 -31.68 -68.87 -12.24
C GLY A 938 -33.09 -68.29 -12.19
N MET A 939 -33.20 -66.97 -12.40
CA MET A 939 -34.50 -66.27 -12.34
C MET A 939 -35.53 -66.74 -13.39
N TRP A 940 -35.13 -67.51 -14.40
CA TRP A 940 -36.00 -67.97 -15.50
C TRP A 940 -36.64 -69.35 -15.26
N GLU A 941 -36.47 -69.95 -14.08
CA GLU A 941 -36.91 -71.33 -13.79
C GLU A 941 -38.42 -71.57 -14.00
N TYR A 942 -39.24 -70.53 -13.80
CA TYR A 942 -40.71 -70.58 -13.92
C TYR A 942 -41.26 -69.95 -15.22
N GLY A 943 -40.41 -69.48 -16.12
CA GLY A 943 -40.82 -68.85 -17.39
C GLY A 943 -40.23 -67.45 -17.61
N ASP A 944 -40.69 -66.74 -18.64
CA ASP A 944 -40.22 -65.40 -18.99
C ASP A 944 -40.90 -64.34 -18.11
N LEU A 945 -40.17 -63.86 -17.11
CA LEU A 945 -40.60 -62.81 -16.18
C LEU A 945 -40.67 -61.40 -16.80
N THR A 946 -40.49 -61.27 -18.12
CA THR A 946 -40.73 -60.02 -18.87
C THR A 946 -42.01 -60.02 -19.70
N GLU A 947 -42.77 -61.12 -19.73
CA GLU A 947 -43.98 -61.28 -20.56
C GLU A 947 -45.30 -60.87 -19.88
N ASP A 948 -45.26 -60.36 -18.64
CA ASP A 948 -46.43 -59.84 -17.88
C ASP A 948 -46.57 -58.31 -17.88
#